data_AF-A0A3C1Z2R7-F1
#
_entry.id   AF-A0A3C1Z2R7-F1
#
_cell.length_a   1.000
_cell.length_b   1.000
_cell.length_c   1.000
_cell.angle_alpha   90.00
_cell.angle_beta   90.00
_cell.angle_gamma   90.00
#
_symmetry.space_group_name_H-M   'P 1'
#
loop_
_entity.id
_entity.type
_entity.pdbx_description
1 polymer ?
#
loop_
_entity_poly.entity_id
_entity_poly.type
_entity_poly.pdbx_seq_one_letter_code
_entity_poly.pdbx_strand_id
1 'polypeptide(L)'
;MTLDPALLEPRIRAIGEDLASRSSGMSPGLFDSRWWSQAAINLAMKDPAFKAQLFRFIDVLPSLRDDAQVVRLAEEYFGDMSGHLFGAQWGLKALAATTFGATLSGKAIRHQVEQMATSFIAGASIEQAVSALQKLWNDGRAFSVDLLGEASVNEREADAYRDRCLAALQILGDVCPAWSPSPLLERDHLGPLPRIQLSIKISALYSQLDPIDAESSYRAVAGRLRPLLNIASTLPASIIFDMEQAETKELILSIFMRLFEEEPYRSFPHAGIALQAYRIDTQEDVRRLLAWTKARQVPITIRLVKGAYWDSDTTRYRQRGWPMPLFEQKAETDVNYEALIRVLLEQTHLIRPAFGTHNLRSLAVVEAVAEALRLPTAAWEYQMIYGMAEPFQHAMSDRGRRLRLYTPVGELLPGMAYLVRRLLENTSNESFLRKEYVESQPLSLLLAPPDGALSQAASAAPMAHTSFPSVSPAEFINEPAADFSQASVRAAMVDAIERRRKQVGERLDVSKVAVHLPTGPELSTYDPSRPKQRVAVVQSYQPADVAALIKIAESHAEAWSRRPVADRVAVMRQAASLMRAQRWELAAWEVFEEGKPWREADADIAEAIDFLEYYAREMARLDPPPRLGRYPGELNELYWTARGLTAVIAPWNFPLAIPTGMVAAALVAGNPVLFKPSERASAIGYHLVRILLDAGVPAGVVQYVPGGPELGRELVGAAAVRTIAFTGSKDVGLG
;
A
#
# COMPACT_ATOMS: atom_id res chain seq x y z
N MET A 1 40.34 2.10 4.69
CA MET A 1 40.38 0.66 4.38
C MET A 1 38.94 0.21 4.25
N THR A 2 38.49 -0.18 3.07
CA THR A 2 37.14 -0.75 2.90
C THR A 2 37.09 -2.06 3.66
N LEU A 3 36.23 -2.16 4.67
CA LEU A 3 35.97 -3.42 5.37
C LEU A 3 35.38 -4.39 4.36
N ASP A 4 36.08 -5.48 4.06
CA ASP A 4 35.56 -6.56 3.23
C ASP A 4 34.65 -7.43 4.10
N PRO A 5 33.34 -7.59 3.77
CA PRO A 5 32.44 -8.46 4.51
C PRO A 5 32.98 -9.88 4.71
N ALA A 6 33.68 -10.42 3.71
CA ALA A 6 34.23 -11.78 3.77
C ALA A 6 35.30 -11.93 4.88
N LEU A 7 36.01 -10.85 5.21
CA LEU A 7 37.01 -10.85 6.30
C LEU A 7 36.38 -10.78 7.69
N LEU A 8 35.11 -10.34 7.80
CA LEU A 8 34.38 -10.27 9.07
C LEU A 8 33.67 -11.58 9.43
N GLU A 9 33.43 -12.48 8.46
CA GLU A 9 32.66 -13.71 8.65
C GLU A 9 33.12 -14.59 9.83
N PRO A 10 34.42 -14.89 10.03
CA PRO A 10 34.85 -15.68 11.18
C PRO A 10 34.51 -15.01 12.51
N ARG A 11 34.60 -13.67 12.55
CA ARG A 11 34.29 -12.89 13.75
C ARG A 11 32.79 -12.82 14.01
N ILE A 12 31.98 -12.63 12.97
CA ILE A 12 30.52 -12.66 13.05
C ILE A 12 30.06 -14.01 13.62
N ARG A 13 30.59 -15.11 13.09
CA ARG A 13 30.26 -16.45 13.59
C ARG A 13 30.61 -16.62 15.07
N ALA A 14 31.82 -16.25 15.47
CA ALA A 14 32.26 -16.36 16.86
C ALA A 14 31.40 -15.54 17.84
N ILE A 15 30.99 -14.33 17.44
CA ILE A 15 30.08 -13.50 18.25
C ILE A 15 28.68 -14.13 18.30
N GLY A 16 28.18 -14.64 17.18
CA GLY A 16 26.89 -15.33 17.12
C GLY A 16 26.83 -16.57 18.00
N GLU A 17 27.91 -17.35 18.04
CA GLU A 17 28.04 -18.52 18.93
C GLU A 17 28.08 -18.13 20.41
N ASP A 18 28.81 -17.07 20.77
CA ASP A 18 28.78 -16.52 22.14
C ASP A 18 27.38 -16.05 22.53
N LEU A 19 26.70 -15.30 21.67
CA LEU A 19 25.33 -14.83 21.91
C LEU A 19 24.34 -16.00 22.10
N ALA A 20 24.43 -17.03 21.26
CA ALA A 20 23.61 -18.24 21.38
C ALA A 20 23.90 -19.01 22.69
N SER A 21 25.17 -19.05 23.12
CA SER A 21 25.53 -19.70 24.38
C SER A 21 24.94 -18.97 25.59
N ARG A 22 24.94 -17.63 25.57
CA ARG A 22 24.36 -16.78 26.63
C ARG A 22 22.84 -16.82 26.68
N SER A 23 22.19 -17.08 25.55
CA SER A 23 20.73 -17.26 25.49
C SER A 23 20.29 -18.69 25.84
N SER A 24 21.21 -19.67 25.86
CA SER A 24 20.88 -21.07 26.10
C SER A 24 20.40 -21.33 27.54
N GLY A 25 19.34 -22.14 27.68
CA GLY A 25 18.77 -22.52 28.98
C GLY A 25 17.71 -21.56 29.56
N MET A 26 17.36 -20.48 28.84
CA MET A 26 16.37 -19.48 29.28
C MET A 26 15.00 -19.59 28.60
N SER A 27 14.70 -20.73 27.95
CA SER A 27 13.38 -20.97 27.38
C SER A 27 12.32 -21.12 28.48
N PRO A 28 11.10 -20.57 28.33
CA PRO A 28 10.05 -20.69 29.34
C PRO A 28 9.73 -22.16 29.61
N GLY A 29 9.62 -22.51 30.91
CA GLY A 29 9.39 -23.88 31.36
C GLY A 29 7.93 -24.35 31.22
N LEU A 30 7.71 -25.67 31.38
CA LEU A 30 6.40 -26.36 31.27
C LEU A 30 5.29 -25.86 32.21
N PHE A 31 5.59 -25.00 33.18
CA PHE A 31 4.64 -24.45 34.16
C PHE A 31 4.34 -22.94 33.96
N ASP A 32 4.79 -22.35 32.85
CA ASP A 32 4.50 -20.96 32.52
C ASP A 32 3.07 -20.82 31.94
N SER A 33 2.31 -19.79 32.35
CA SER A 33 0.94 -19.52 31.88
C SER A 33 0.87 -19.27 30.36
N ARG A 34 2.02 -19.18 29.71
CA ARG A 34 2.23 -19.04 28.25
C ARG A 34 2.10 -20.37 27.48
N TRP A 35 1.98 -21.53 28.14
CA TRP A 35 2.01 -22.86 27.49
C TRP A 35 0.92 -23.07 26.41
N TRP A 36 -0.33 -22.65 26.66
CA TRP A 36 -1.43 -22.79 25.69
C TRP A 36 -1.18 -21.97 24.41
N SER A 37 -0.63 -20.76 24.56
CA SER A 37 -0.25 -19.91 23.43
C SER A 37 0.79 -20.62 22.55
N GLN A 38 1.76 -21.31 23.16
CA GLN A 38 2.78 -22.05 22.43
C GLN A 38 2.20 -23.25 21.66
N ALA A 39 1.24 -23.98 22.24
CA ALA A 39 0.59 -25.11 21.57
C ALA A 39 -0.26 -24.68 20.35
N ALA A 40 -1.08 -23.63 20.51
CA ALA A 40 -1.89 -23.08 19.42
C ALA A 40 -1.00 -22.49 18.30
N ILE A 41 0.06 -21.77 18.67
CA ILE A 41 1.05 -21.24 17.72
C ILE A 41 1.78 -22.37 16.99
N ASN A 42 2.19 -23.43 17.71
CA ASN A 42 2.84 -24.61 17.12
C ASN A 42 1.93 -25.33 16.11
N LEU A 43 0.62 -25.40 16.36
CA LEU A 43 -0.34 -25.96 15.41
C LEU A 43 -0.54 -25.04 14.20
N ALA A 44 -0.68 -23.74 14.41
CA ALA A 44 -0.76 -22.74 13.34
C ALA A 44 0.49 -22.73 12.44
N MET A 45 1.66 -23.10 12.97
CA MET A 45 2.88 -23.23 12.14
C MET A 45 2.88 -24.49 11.26
N LYS A 46 2.08 -25.51 11.60
CA LYS A 46 2.00 -26.79 10.88
C LYS A 46 0.85 -26.84 9.87
N ASP A 47 -0.25 -26.15 10.15
CA ASP A 47 -1.42 -26.10 9.27
C ASP A 47 -1.76 -24.64 8.86
N PRO A 48 -1.51 -24.27 7.58
CA PRO A 48 -1.85 -22.96 7.06
C PRO A 48 -3.34 -22.60 7.12
N ALA A 49 -4.25 -23.57 6.99
CA ALA A 49 -5.69 -23.32 7.06
C ALA A 49 -6.12 -22.98 8.49
N PHE A 50 -5.66 -23.79 9.47
CA PHE A 50 -5.85 -23.49 10.88
C PHE A 50 -5.25 -22.15 11.28
N LYS A 51 -4.04 -21.81 10.78
CA LYS A 51 -3.41 -20.51 11.01
C LYS A 51 -4.30 -19.35 10.57
N ALA A 52 -4.82 -19.41 9.34
CA ALA A 52 -5.66 -18.36 8.79
C ALA A 52 -6.96 -18.19 9.61
N GLN A 53 -7.60 -19.29 9.99
CA GLN A 53 -8.81 -19.27 10.80
C GLN A 53 -8.55 -18.74 12.22
N LEU A 54 -7.49 -19.22 12.88
CA LEU A 54 -7.11 -18.76 14.22
C LEU A 54 -6.84 -17.26 14.26
N PHE A 55 -6.09 -16.74 13.28
CA PHE A 55 -5.72 -15.33 13.26
C PHE A 55 -6.92 -14.43 12.95
N ARG A 56 -7.80 -14.84 12.02
CA ARG A 56 -9.07 -14.15 11.76
C ARG A 56 -10.02 -14.18 12.97
N PHE A 57 -10.05 -15.30 13.70
CA PHE A 57 -10.84 -15.41 14.92
C PHE A 57 -10.34 -14.45 16.01
N ILE A 58 -9.03 -14.40 16.24
CA ILE A 58 -8.41 -13.46 17.20
C ILE A 58 -8.69 -12.00 16.80
N ASP A 59 -8.63 -11.70 15.49
CA ASP A 59 -8.88 -10.36 14.95
C ASP A 59 -10.32 -9.88 15.20
N VAL A 60 -11.33 -10.74 14.99
CA VAL A 60 -12.74 -10.37 15.17
C VAL A 60 -13.21 -10.40 16.63
N LEU A 61 -12.52 -11.17 17.49
CA LEU A 61 -12.90 -11.39 18.90
C LEU A 61 -13.23 -10.11 19.69
N PRO A 62 -12.49 -9.00 19.56
CA PRO A 62 -12.79 -7.77 20.29
C PRO A 62 -14.11 -7.12 19.89
N SER A 63 -14.57 -7.31 18.65
CA SER A 63 -15.86 -6.79 18.18
C SER A 63 -17.06 -7.57 18.75
N LEU A 64 -16.83 -8.72 19.38
CA LEU A 64 -17.87 -9.57 19.92
C LEU A 64 -18.34 -9.06 21.28
N ARG A 65 -19.66 -8.91 21.43
CA ARG A 65 -20.30 -8.23 22.57
C ARG A 65 -20.64 -9.16 23.72
N ASP A 66 -20.85 -10.44 23.43
CA ASP A 66 -21.30 -11.43 24.41
C ASP A 66 -20.69 -12.81 24.16
N ASP A 67 -20.81 -13.68 25.16
CA ASP A 67 -20.23 -15.02 25.13
C ASP A 67 -20.87 -15.93 24.07
N ALA A 68 -22.16 -15.72 23.75
CA ALA A 68 -22.86 -16.52 22.75
C ALA A 68 -22.34 -16.23 21.33
N GLN A 69 -21.98 -14.98 21.05
CA GLN A 69 -21.27 -14.60 19.83
C GLN A 69 -19.90 -15.24 19.72
N VAL A 70 -19.13 -15.26 20.82
CA VAL A 70 -17.80 -15.89 20.86
C VAL A 70 -17.89 -17.38 20.56
N VAL A 71 -18.83 -18.10 21.19
CA VAL A 71 -19.00 -19.55 21.00
C VAL A 71 -19.44 -19.87 19.58
N ARG A 72 -20.46 -19.18 19.06
CA ARG A 72 -20.94 -19.39 17.69
C ARG A 72 -19.83 -19.17 16.66
N LEU A 73 -19.07 -18.08 16.79
CA LEU A 73 -17.96 -17.83 15.86
C LEU A 73 -16.84 -18.85 16.03
N ALA A 74 -16.53 -19.30 17.24
CA ALA A 74 -15.57 -20.38 17.43
C ALA A 74 -16.04 -21.67 16.72
N GLU A 75 -17.35 -21.98 16.74
CA GLU A 75 -17.93 -23.10 15.99
C GLU A 75 -17.86 -22.88 14.47
N GLU A 76 -18.15 -21.68 13.96
CA GLU A 76 -18.04 -21.37 12.53
C GLU A 76 -16.59 -21.48 12.03
N TYR A 77 -15.62 -21.03 12.82
CA TYR A 77 -14.21 -21.07 12.44
C TYR A 77 -13.57 -22.46 12.60
N PHE A 78 -13.95 -23.24 13.63
CA PHE A 78 -13.24 -24.47 14.00
C PHE A 78 -14.11 -25.74 14.01
N GLY A 79 -15.43 -25.64 13.85
CA GLY A 79 -16.38 -26.74 13.98
C GLY A 79 -16.11 -27.88 12.99
N ASP A 80 -15.93 -27.56 11.71
CA ASP A 80 -15.66 -28.54 10.66
C ASP A 80 -14.22 -29.08 10.68
N MET A 81 -13.30 -28.34 11.30
CA MET A 81 -11.87 -28.70 11.44
C MET A 81 -11.65 -29.82 12.48
N SER A 82 -12.64 -30.05 13.34
CA SER A 82 -12.63 -31.13 14.34
C SER A 82 -12.62 -32.53 13.71
N GLY A 83 -13.15 -32.68 12.50
CA GLY A 83 -13.23 -33.98 11.80
C GLY A 83 -11.96 -34.37 11.03
N HIS A 84 -11.16 -33.40 10.57
CA HIS A 84 -10.04 -33.64 9.65
C HIS A 84 -8.64 -33.55 10.27
N LEU A 85 -8.46 -32.80 11.37
CA LEU A 85 -7.16 -32.65 12.03
C LEU A 85 -6.87 -33.72 13.09
N PHE A 86 -7.92 -34.32 13.65
CA PHE A 86 -7.83 -35.24 14.78
C PHE A 86 -7.87 -36.71 14.34
N GLY A 87 -6.86 -37.12 13.57
CA GLY A 87 -6.63 -38.54 13.26
C GLY A 87 -6.37 -39.38 14.54
N ALA A 88 -6.75 -40.66 14.48
CA ALA A 88 -6.97 -41.60 15.58
C ALA A 88 -5.80 -41.89 16.56
N GLN A 89 -4.65 -41.22 16.47
CA GLN A 89 -3.59 -41.28 17.48
C GLN A 89 -3.61 -40.12 18.49
N TRP A 90 -4.42 -39.07 18.25
CA TRP A 90 -4.51 -37.88 19.11
C TRP A 90 -5.88 -37.65 19.75
N GLY A 91 -6.85 -38.53 19.49
CA GLY A 91 -8.23 -38.45 20.01
C GLY A 91 -8.42 -38.78 21.49
N LEU A 92 -7.35 -39.05 22.26
CA LEU A 92 -7.47 -39.41 23.68
C LEU A 92 -6.51 -38.66 24.62
N LYS A 93 -5.50 -37.94 24.11
CA LYS A 93 -4.53 -37.19 24.94
C LYS A 93 -4.63 -35.66 24.82
N ALA A 94 -5.03 -35.12 23.66
CA ALA A 94 -5.37 -33.70 23.56
C ALA A 94 -6.70 -33.39 24.28
N LEU A 95 -7.63 -34.35 24.25
CA LEU A 95 -8.90 -34.28 24.97
C LEU A 95 -8.76 -34.50 26.50
N ALA A 96 -7.62 -34.98 26.98
CA ALA A 96 -7.36 -35.16 28.41
C ALA A 96 -6.65 -33.95 29.06
N ALA A 97 -6.03 -33.06 28.26
CA ALA A 97 -5.60 -31.74 28.71
C ALA A 97 -6.75 -30.72 28.69
N THR A 98 -7.87 -31.06 28.02
CA THR A 98 -9.16 -30.38 28.15
C THR A 98 -10.02 -31.15 29.16
N THR A 99 -9.70 -31.07 30.45
CA THR A 99 -10.74 -31.35 31.44
C THR A 99 -11.91 -30.40 31.15
N PHE A 100 -13.12 -30.95 31.06
CA PHE A 100 -14.42 -30.34 30.70
C PHE A 100 -14.88 -30.53 29.25
N GLY A 101 -15.38 -31.73 28.95
CA GLY A 101 -16.59 -31.84 28.14
C GLY A 101 -17.77 -31.22 28.91
N ALA A 102 -18.13 -29.98 28.57
CA ALA A 102 -19.41 -29.30 28.82
C ALA A 102 -19.24 -27.83 28.42
N THR A 103 -19.90 -27.38 27.34
CA THR A 103 -20.05 -25.96 26.92
C THR A 103 -18.75 -25.16 26.77
N LEU A 104 -18.35 -24.88 25.52
CA LEU A 104 -17.38 -23.81 25.25
C LEU A 104 -17.87 -22.54 25.95
N SER A 105 -17.12 -22.03 26.92
CA SER A 105 -17.45 -20.77 27.60
C SER A 105 -16.78 -19.63 26.87
N GLY A 106 -17.57 -18.71 26.28
CA GLY A 106 -17.05 -17.52 25.61
C GLY A 106 -16.11 -16.69 26.49
N LYS A 107 -16.34 -16.66 27.81
CA LYS A 107 -15.47 -16.00 28.79
C LYS A 107 -14.08 -16.60 28.85
N ALA A 108 -13.97 -17.93 28.82
CA ALA A 108 -12.68 -18.62 28.90
C ALA A 108 -11.84 -18.35 27.64
N ILE A 109 -12.48 -18.40 26.46
CA ILE A 109 -11.83 -18.10 25.18
C ILE A 109 -11.32 -16.65 25.17
N ARG A 110 -12.18 -15.71 25.56
CA ARG A 110 -11.82 -14.29 25.66
C ARG A 110 -10.63 -14.12 26.58
N HIS A 111 -10.74 -14.57 27.84
CA HIS A 111 -9.70 -14.43 28.84
C HIS A 111 -8.34 -14.96 28.36
N GLN A 112 -8.33 -16.09 27.65
CA GLN A 112 -7.10 -16.67 27.15
C GLN A 112 -6.43 -15.83 26.05
N VAL A 113 -7.21 -15.22 25.16
CA VAL A 113 -6.69 -14.29 24.14
C VAL A 113 -6.24 -12.97 24.77
N GLU A 114 -6.97 -12.47 25.79
CA GLU A 114 -6.56 -11.30 26.56
C GLU A 114 -5.21 -11.54 27.26
N GLN A 115 -5.02 -12.70 27.90
CA GLN A 115 -3.74 -13.09 28.50
C GLN A 115 -2.60 -13.19 27.49
N MET A 116 -2.89 -13.59 26.26
CA MET A 116 -1.88 -13.61 25.20
C MET A 116 -1.46 -12.18 24.83
N ALA A 117 -2.41 -11.24 24.75
CA ALA A 117 -2.13 -9.84 24.44
C ALA A 117 -1.31 -9.13 25.54
N THR A 118 -1.57 -9.42 26.82
CA THR A 118 -0.81 -8.83 27.94
C THR A 118 0.66 -9.25 27.95
N SER A 119 1.04 -10.29 27.21
CA SER A 119 2.45 -10.65 27.02
C SER A 119 3.20 -9.67 26.10
N PHE A 120 2.49 -8.94 25.23
CA PHE A 120 3.07 -8.02 24.24
C PHE A 120 2.72 -6.55 24.48
N ILE A 121 1.86 -6.25 25.46
CA ILE A 121 1.37 -4.91 25.78
C ILE A 121 1.66 -4.65 27.26
N ALA A 122 2.36 -3.57 27.56
CA ALA A 122 2.82 -3.28 28.93
C ALA A 122 1.71 -2.77 29.85
N GLY A 123 0.61 -2.27 29.30
CA GLY A 123 -0.56 -1.81 30.05
C GLY A 123 -1.63 -1.23 29.14
N ALA A 124 -2.87 -1.12 29.64
CA ALA A 124 -3.98 -0.53 28.87
C ALA A 124 -3.89 1.01 28.77
N SER A 125 -3.17 1.64 29.69
CA SER A 125 -2.87 3.07 29.72
C SER A 125 -1.43 3.30 30.15
N ILE A 126 -0.94 4.54 29.99
CA ILE A 126 0.44 4.87 30.35
C ILE A 126 0.67 4.73 31.86
N GLU A 127 -0.32 5.10 32.68
CA GLU A 127 -0.30 4.96 34.14
C GLU A 127 -0.12 3.50 34.57
N GLN A 128 -0.83 2.58 33.91
CA GLN A 128 -0.68 1.15 34.17
C GLN A 128 0.67 0.61 33.69
N ALA A 129 1.20 1.17 32.60
CA ALA A 129 2.49 0.75 32.04
C ALA A 129 3.69 1.21 32.87
N VAL A 130 3.59 2.27 33.70
CA VAL A 130 4.70 2.82 34.50
C VAL A 130 5.45 1.74 35.29
N SER A 131 4.74 0.81 35.92
CA SER A 131 5.36 -0.27 36.72
C SER A 131 6.21 -1.19 35.84
N ALA A 132 5.70 -1.57 34.66
CA ALA A 132 6.45 -2.39 33.70
C ALA A 132 7.67 -1.62 33.14
N LEU A 133 7.51 -0.34 32.82
CA LEU A 133 8.60 0.51 32.33
C LEU A 133 9.69 0.71 33.38
N GLN A 134 9.32 0.91 34.65
CA GLN A 134 10.27 1.02 35.76
C GLN A 134 11.00 -0.30 35.99
N LYS A 135 10.31 -1.45 35.87
CA LYS A 135 10.96 -2.76 35.93
C LYS A 135 12.01 -2.92 34.84
N LEU A 136 11.68 -2.58 33.58
CA LEU A 136 12.66 -2.60 32.50
C LEU A 136 13.89 -1.75 32.81
N TRP A 137 13.66 -0.53 33.33
CA TRP A 137 14.74 0.38 33.70
C TRP A 137 15.65 -0.21 34.79
N ASN A 138 15.06 -0.79 35.84
CA ASN A 138 15.80 -1.45 36.92
C ASN A 138 16.58 -2.68 36.45
N ASP A 139 16.06 -3.37 35.43
CA ASP A 139 16.73 -4.51 34.76
C ASP A 139 17.81 -4.05 33.76
N GLY A 140 18.13 -2.75 33.70
CA GLY A 140 19.15 -2.18 32.84
C GLY A 140 18.73 -2.02 31.38
N ARG A 141 17.42 -1.97 31.10
CA ARG A 141 16.86 -1.84 29.75
C ARG A 141 16.08 -0.53 29.61
N ALA A 142 16.35 0.22 28.54
CA ALA A 142 15.55 1.38 28.18
C ALA A 142 14.23 0.97 27.52
N PHE A 143 13.32 1.92 27.30
CA PHE A 143 12.08 1.70 26.55
C PHE A 143 11.83 2.77 25.49
N SER A 144 10.98 2.43 24.54
CA SER A 144 10.34 3.33 23.57
C SER A 144 8.85 3.06 23.64
N VAL A 145 8.08 3.94 24.27
CA VAL A 145 6.63 3.79 24.38
C VAL A 145 6.02 3.94 22.99
N ASP A 146 5.15 3.01 22.63
CA ASP A 146 4.27 3.11 21.45
C ASP A 146 2.83 3.11 21.94
N LEU A 147 2.15 4.25 21.79
CA LEU A 147 0.73 4.32 22.12
C LEU A 147 -0.05 3.64 21.02
N LEU A 148 -0.69 2.53 21.34
CA LEU A 148 -1.50 1.78 20.39
C LEU A 148 -2.64 2.66 19.88
N GLY A 149 -2.61 2.86 18.58
CA GLY A 149 -3.57 3.61 17.79
C GLY A 149 -3.39 3.18 16.34
N GLU A 150 -4.50 2.83 15.70
CA GLU A 150 -4.51 2.57 14.27
C GLU A 150 -4.49 3.90 13.49
N ALA A 151 -4.48 3.82 12.16
CA ALA A 151 -4.68 5.01 11.33
C ALA A 151 -6.00 5.69 11.76
N SER A 152 -5.92 6.98 12.07
CA SER A 152 -7.12 7.73 12.49
C SER A 152 -8.08 7.84 11.32
N VAL A 153 -9.38 7.64 11.54
CA VAL A 153 -10.40 7.77 10.49
C VAL A 153 -11.17 9.09 10.56
N ASN A 154 -10.92 9.91 11.59
CA ASN A 154 -11.41 11.28 11.70
C ASN A 154 -10.48 12.17 12.54
N GLU A 155 -10.70 13.49 12.48
CA GLU A 155 -9.84 14.46 13.18
C GLU A 155 -9.97 14.41 14.72
N ARG A 156 -11.10 13.93 15.26
CA ARG A 156 -11.26 13.78 16.72
C ARG A 156 -10.37 12.67 17.27
N GLU A 157 -10.22 11.58 16.52
CA GLU A 157 -9.28 10.50 16.86
C GLU A 157 -7.84 10.97 16.76
N ALA A 158 -7.50 11.76 15.74
CA ALA A 158 -6.17 12.34 15.60
C ALA A 158 -5.83 13.30 16.76
N ASP A 159 -6.80 14.12 17.19
CA ASP A 159 -6.67 14.96 18.38
C ASP A 159 -6.54 14.13 19.67
N ALA A 160 -7.36 13.07 19.82
CA ALA A 160 -7.27 12.17 20.96
C ALA A 160 -5.93 11.42 21.01
N TYR A 161 -5.36 11.02 19.87
CA TYR A 161 -4.03 10.41 19.80
C TYR A 161 -2.94 11.41 20.21
N ARG A 162 -2.99 12.65 19.71
CA ARG A 162 -2.10 13.74 20.18
C ARG A 162 -2.20 13.91 21.69
N ASP A 163 -3.40 13.98 22.24
CA ASP A 163 -3.62 14.25 23.66
C ASP A 163 -3.12 13.09 24.54
N ARG A 164 -3.29 11.84 24.09
CA ARG A 164 -2.66 10.67 24.74
C ARG A 164 -1.14 10.74 24.71
N CYS A 165 -0.55 11.18 23.58
CA CYS A 165 0.91 11.39 23.48
C CYS A 165 1.39 12.48 24.45
N LEU A 166 0.67 13.60 24.56
CA LEU A 166 0.97 14.68 25.51
C LEU A 166 0.92 14.18 26.96
N ALA A 167 -0.15 13.48 27.32
CA ALA A 167 -0.33 12.90 28.65
C ALA A 167 0.80 11.90 28.98
N ALA A 168 1.17 11.04 28.03
CA ALA A 168 2.27 10.10 28.22
C ALA A 168 3.61 10.80 28.47
N LEU A 169 3.93 11.87 27.72
CA LEU A 169 5.14 12.65 27.95
C LEU A 169 5.16 13.30 29.34
N GLN A 170 4.03 13.87 29.76
CA GLN A 170 3.90 14.53 31.08
C GLN A 170 4.06 13.52 32.22
N ILE A 171 3.29 12.43 32.20
CA ILE A 171 3.33 11.40 33.24
C ILE A 171 4.72 10.80 33.36
N LEU A 172 5.36 10.47 32.22
CA LEU A 172 6.72 9.96 32.23
C LEU A 172 7.72 11.02 32.71
N GLY A 173 7.52 12.30 32.35
CA GLY A 173 8.30 13.44 32.83
C GLY A 173 8.29 13.57 34.35
N ASP A 174 7.16 13.25 34.99
CA ASP A 174 6.99 13.33 36.44
C ASP A 174 7.61 12.13 37.17
N VAL A 175 7.45 10.91 36.63
CA VAL A 175 7.86 9.68 37.34
C VAL A 175 9.30 9.23 37.05
N CYS A 176 9.79 9.43 35.83
CA CYS A 176 11.12 8.95 35.43
C CYS A 176 12.28 9.56 36.24
N PRO A 177 12.25 10.85 36.67
CA PRO A 177 13.34 11.43 37.46
C PRO A 177 13.61 10.71 38.79
N ALA A 178 12.60 10.06 39.38
CA ALA A 178 12.73 9.33 40.64
C ALA A 178 13.40 7.95 40.49
N TRP A 179 13.62 7.47 39.27
CA TRP A 179 14.22 6.16 39.03
C TRP A 179 15.73 6.17 39.22
N SER A 180 16.29 5.01 39.58
CA SER A 180 17.72 4.80 39.80
C SER A 180 18.53 5.26 38.58
N PRO A 181 19.61 6.04 38.75
CA PRO A 181 20.45 6.45 37.63
C PRO A 181 21.12 5.25 36.96
N SER A 182 21.24 5.30 35.63
CA SER A 182 21.89 4.28 34.82
C SER A 182 22.80 4.92 33.79
N PRO A 183 24.13 5.01 34.05
CA PRO A 183 25.07 5.62 33.12
C PRO A 183 25.06 5.01 31.71
N LEU A 184 24.79 3.70 31.60
CA LEU A 184 24.68 2.98 30.33
C LEU A 184 23.50 3.47 29.47
N LEU A 185 22.36 3.77 30.11
CA LEU A 185 21.11 4.16 29.44
C LEU A 185 20.97 5.66 29.25
N GLU A 186 21.65 6.46 30.08
CA GLU A 186 21.49 7.92 30.12
C GLU A 186 22.60 8.69 29.39
N ARG A 187 23.60 8.01 28.81
CA ARG A 187 24.68 8.67 28.07
C ARG A 187 25.18 7.83 26.90
N ASP A 188 25.58 8.52 25.83
CA ASP A 188 26.34 7.97 24.71
C ASP A 188 27.61 8.79 24.43
N HIS A 189 28.26 8.53 23.29
CA HIS A 189 29.44 9.25 22.83
C HIS A 189 29.15 10.68 22.35
N LEU A 190 27.89 11.05 22.11
CA LEU A 190 27.47 12.38 21.70
C LEU A 190 26.90 13.21 22.86
N GLY A 191 26.59 12.60 24.00
CA GLY A 191 26.18 13.31 25.20
C GLY A 191 25.12 12.58 26.04
N PRO A 192 24.31 13.33 26.80
CA PRO A 192 23.19 12.77 27.55
C PRO A 192 22.13 12.17 26.63
N LEU A 193 21.50 11.10 27.10
CA LEU A 193 20.35 10.46 26.48
C LEU A 193 19.10 10.63 27.36
N PRO A 194 17.94 10.87 26.75
CA PRO A 194 16.68 10.99 27.47
C PRO A 194 16.22 9.64 28.02
N ARG A 195 15.66 9.64 29.25
CA ARG A 195 15.00 8.46 29.83
C ARG A 195 13.73 8.10 29.05
N ILE A 196 13.07 9.11 28.50
CA ILE A 196 11.78 8.98 27.83
C ILE A 196 12.01 8.88 26.33
N GLN A 197 11.38 7.90 25.69
CA GLN A 197 11.29 7.83 24.24
C GLN A 197 9.87 7.46 23.84
N LEU A 198 9.28 8.24 22.94
CA LEU A 198 7.97 8.00 22.35
C LEU A 198 8.13 7.69 20.87
N SER A 199 7.64 6.54 20.43
CA SER A 199 7.42 6.19 19.03
C SER A 199 6.04 6.71 18.60
N ILE A 200 5.97 7.40 17.47
CA ILE A 200 4.74 8.01 16.97
C ILE A 200 4.46 7.50 15.57
N LYS A 201 3.22 7.04 15.33
CA LYS A 201 2.71 6.75 13.98
C LYS A 201 2.10 8.00 13.39
N ILE A 202 2.53 8.37 12.19
CA ILE A 202 2.15 9.64 11.57
C ILE A 202 0.70 9.57 11.06
N SER A 203 0.25 8.41 10.58
CA SER A 203 -1.15 8.16 10.20
C SER A 203 -2.14 8.30 11.35
N ALA A 204 -1.69 8.24 12.61
CA ALA A 204 -2.52 8.47 13.78
C ALA A 204 -2.68 9.97 14.14
N LEU A 205 -2.00 10.87 13.42
CA LEU A 205 -2.08 12.33 13.63
C LEU A 205 -2.86 13.06 12.54
N TYR A 206 -3.28 12.38 11.48
CA TYR A 206 -4.11 12.98 10.45
C TYR A 206 -4.90 11.92 9.70
N SER A 207 -6.24 12.09 9.66
CA SER A 207 -7.12 11.07 9.08
C SER A 207 -7.10 11.03 7.55
N GLN A 208 -6.62 12.10 6.92
CA GLN A 208 -6.53 12.21 5.46
C GLN A 208 -5.07 12.26 5.00
N LEU A 209 -4.17 11.56 5.71
CA LEU A 209 -2.76 11.47 5.36
C LEU A 209 -2.61 10.77 3.99
N ASP A 210 -2.42 11.56 2.93
CA ASP A 210 -2.28 11.07 1.56
C ASP A 210 -1.17 11.86 0.84
N PRO A 211 -0.18 11.20 0.21
CA PRO A 211 0.86 11.88 -0.56
C PRO A 211 0.32 12.72 -1.72
N ILE A 212 -0.91 12.48 -2.19
CA ILE A 212 -1.55 13.28 -3.25
C ILE A 212 -1.67 14.76 -2.86
N ASP A 213 -1.87 15.05 -1.58
CA ASP A 213 -1.85 16.40 -1.01
C ASP A 213 -0.83 16.48 0.14
N ALA A 214 0.45 16.44 -0.26
CA ALA A 214 1.57 16.48 0.67
C ALA A 214 1.60 17.76 1.53
N GLU A 215 1.10 18.89 1.02
CA GLU A 215 1.12 20.16 1.74
C GLU A 215 0.07 20.21 2.85
N SER A 216 -1.19 19.83 2.58
CA SER A 216 -2.20 19.76 3.64
C SER A 216 -1.86 18.67 4.67
N SER A 217 -1.33 17.54 4.20
CA SER A 217 -0.81 16.48 5.06
C SER A 217 0.27 16.99 6.02
N TYR A 218 1.25 17.74 5.49
CA TYR A 218 2.27 18.38 6.34
C TYR A 218 1.66 19.33 7.37
N ARG A 219 0.77 20.24 6.95
CA ARG A 219 0.19 21.24 7.84
C ARG A 219 -0.59 20.60 8.99
N ALA A 220 -1.42 19.59 8.69
CA ALA A 220 -2.24 18.90 9.68
C ALA A 220 -1.37 18.12 10.68
N VAL A 221 -0.43 17.31 10.19
CA VAL A 221 0.46 16.52 11.03
C VAL A 221 1.38 17.40 11.87
N ALA A 222 2.05 18.40 11.26
CA ALA A 222 2.91 19.33 11.98
C ALA A 222 2.13 20.10 13.05
N GLY A 223 0.88 20.50 12.76
CA GLY A 223 -0.01 21.14 13.74
C GLY A 223 -0.17 20.33 15.04
N ARG A 224 -0.20 19.00 14.95
CA ARG A 224 -0.33 18.11 16.12
C ARG A 224 1.00 17.67 16.72
N LEU A 225 2.08 17.67 15.95
CA LEU A 225 3.43 17.37 16.44
C LEU A 225 4.05 18.52 17.23
N ARG A 226 3.79 19.78 16.86
CA ARG A 226 4.38 20.95 17.52
C ARG A 226 4.14 20.98 19.04
N PRO A 227 2.92 20.76 19.57
CA PRO A 227 2.72 20.64 21.01
C PRO A 227 3.54 19.53 21.68
N LEU A 228 3.69 18.38 21.01
CA LEU A 228 4.49 17.26 21.52
C LEU A 228 5.97 17.64 21.60
N LEU A 229 6.50 18.26 20.55
CA LEU A 229 7.89 18.73 20.52
C LEU A 229 8.17 19.84 21.53
N ASN A 230 7.21 20.73 21.77
CA ASN A 230 7.34 21.78 22.78
C ASN A 230 7.53 21.19 24.18
N ILE A 231 6.73 20.17 24.55
CA ILE A 231 6.89 19.47 25.83
C ILE A 231 8.16 18.60 25.84
N ALA A 232 8.45 17.89 24.74
CA ALA A 232 9.64 17.06 24.65
C ALA A 232 10.94 17.87 24.73
N SER A 233 10.90 19.18 24.41
CA SER A 233 12.05 20.09 24.55
C SER A 233 12.28 20.55 25.99
N THR A 234 11.29 20.44 26.88
CA THR A 234 11.42 20.78 28.30
C THR A 234 11.68 19.56 29.18
N LEU A 235 11.47 18.36 28.65
CA LEU A 235 11.70 17.09 29.33
C LEU A 235 12.91 16.37 28.73
N PRO A 236 13.57 15.45 29.47
CA PRO A 236 14.54 14.53 28.90
C PRO A 236 13.79 13.45 28.08
N ALA A 237 13.26 13.85 26.92
CA ALA A 237 12.46 13.02 26.03
C ALA A 237 13.00 13.01 24.58
N SER A 238 12.81 11.87 23.92
CA SER A 238 13.07 11.66 22.50
C SER A 238 11.79 11.29 21.76
N ILE A 239 11.68 11.73 20.51
CA ILE A 239 10.54 11.45 19.64
C ILE A 239 11.04 10.74 18.40
N ILE A 240 10.52 9.53 18.15
CA ILE A 240 10.84 8.72 16.97
C ILE A 240 9.61 8.61 16.08
N PHE A 241 9.74 8.96 14.80
CA PHE A 241 8.70 8.68 13.81
C PHE A 241 8.83 7.24 13.36
N ASP A 242 7.77 6.47 13.53
CA ASP A 242 7.67 5.14 12.93
C ASP A 242 7.46 5.26 11.42
N MET A 243 8.01 4.29 10.69
CA MET A 243 7.80 4.17 9.26
C MET A 243 6.69 3.17 8.98
N GLU A 244 5.77 3.56 8.11
CA GLU A 244 4.51 2.86 7.85
C GLU A 244 4.53 2.19 6.47
N GLN A 245 3.43 2.22 5.71
CA GLN A 245 3.31 1.58 4.41
C GLN A 245 4.17 2.25 3.33
N ALA A 246 4.47 1.51 2.26
CA ALA A 246 5.31 1.99 1.17
C ALA A 246 4.90 3.34 0.57
N GLU A 247 3.59 3.58 0.42
CA GLU A 247 3.03 4.80 -0.19
C GLU A 247 3.22 6.06 0.65
N THR A 248 3.30 5.94 1.98
CA THR A 248 3.41 7.09 2.90
C THR A 248 4.85 7.41 3.27
N LYS A 249 5.81 6.53 2.93
CA LYS A 249 7.23 6.68 3.30
C LYS A 249 7.82 8.03 2.92
N GLU A 250 7.70 8.43 1.65
CA GLU A 250 8.25 9.72 1.18
C GLU A 250 7.59 10.92 1.89
N LEU A 251 6.28 10.81 2.17
CA LEU A 251 5.56 11.85 2.90
C LEU A 251 6.05 11.94 4.36
N ILE A 252 6.25 10.81 5.04
CA ILE A 252 6.77 10.76 6.42
C ILE A 252 8.20 11.34 6.49
N LEU A 253 9.08 10.97 5.54
CA LEU A 253 10.43 11.51 5.45
C LEU A 253 10.42 13.03 5.22
N SER A 254 9.56 13.51 4.32
CA SER A 254 9.38 14.93 4.06
C SER A 254 8.87 15.69 5.29
N ILE A 255 7.86 15.16 5.98
CA ILE A 255 7.32 15.74 7.22
C ILE A 255 8.41 15.83 8.29
N PHE A 256 9.18 14.75 8.48
CA PHE A 256 10.28 14.71 9.46
C PHE A 256 11.32 15.79 9.18
N MET A 257 11.85 15.83 7.95
CA MET A 257 12.90 16.78 7.59
C MET A 257 12.41 18.23 7.71
N ARG A 258 11.22 18.54 7.16
CA ARG A 258 10.64 19.90 7.20
C ARG A 258 10.35 20.37 8.62
N LEU A 259 9.79 19.50 9.47
CA LEU A 259 9.45 19.87 10.84
C LEU A 259 10.70 20.21 11.66
N PHE A 260 11.77 19.43 11.50
CA PHE A 260 13.04 19.65 12.20
C PHE A 260 13.96 20.68 11.51
N GLU A 261 13.50 21.32 10.43
CA GLU A 261 14.07 22.55 9.86
C GLU A 261 13.40 23.82 10.42
N GLU A 262 12.22 23.71 11.03
CA GLU A 262 11.56 24.85 11.67
C GLU A 262 12.43 25.37 12.84
N GLU A 263 12.55 26.70 12.95
CA GLU A 263 13.43 27.38 13.91
C GLU A 263 13.31 26.84 15.36
N PRO A 264 12.11 26.59 15.94
CA PRO A 264 12.00 26.07 17.30
C PRO A 264 12.57 24.65 17.50
N TYR A 265 12.68 23.85 16.43
CA TYR A 265 13.02 22.42 16.50
C TYR A 265 14.34 22.08 15.80
N ARG A 266 14.96 23.05 15.12
CA ARG A 266 16.23 22.88 14.42
C ARG A 266 17.36 22.42 15.32
N SER A 267 17.33 22.80 16.59
CA SER A 267 18.32 22.40 17.60
C SER A 267 17.91 21.18 18.43
N PHE A 268 16.74 20.56 18.18
CA PHE A 268 16.26 19.43 18.97
C PHE A 268 17.13 18.16 18.70
N PRO A 269 17.92 17.67 19.67
CA PRO A 269 18.96 16.66 19.44
C PRO A 269 18.46 15.22 19.56
N HIS A 270 17.18 15.03 19.88
CA HIS A 270 16.56 13.76 20.22
C HIS A 270 15.41 13.40 19.28
N ALA A 271 15.44 13.94 18.06
CA ALA A 271 14.60 13.52 16.95
C ALA A 271 15.11 12.18 16.40
N GLY A 272 14.20 11.32 15.96
CA GLY A 272 14.58 10.16 15.19
C GLY A 272 13.49 9.62 14.28
N ILE A 273 13.89 8.72 13.40
CA ILE A 273 13.04 8.16 12.37
C ILE A 273 13.42 6.70 12.10
N ALA A 274 12.42 5.87 11.84
CA ALA A 274 12.62 4.50 11.41
C ALA A 274 12.86 4.41 9.89
N LEU A 275 13.70 3.47 9.46
CA LEU A 275 13.95 3.10 8.06
C LEU A 275 13.86 1.58 7.89
N GLN A 276 13.35 1.14 6.75
CA GLN A 276 12.97 -0.26 6.53
C GLN A 276 13.86 -0.91 5.45
N ALA A 277 14.80 -1.78 5.85
CA ALA A 277 15.77 -2.40 4.94
C ALA A 277 15.17 -3.34 3.88
N TYR A 278 13.91 -3.76 4.01
CA TYR A 278 13.21 -4.56 3.00
C TYR A 278 12.90 -3.80 1.70
N ARG A 279 13.18 -2.49 1.62
CA ARG A 279 12.91 -1.69 0.43
C ARG A 279 14.15 -1.51 -0.44
N ILE A 280 13.89 -1.41 -1.75
CA ILE A 280 14.93 -1.23 -2.77
C ILE A 280 15.56 0.17 -2.74
N ASP A 281 14.87 1.15 -2.16
CA ASP A 281 15.23 2.58 -2.16
C ASP A 281 15.84 3.08 -0.84
N THR A 282 15.88 2.24 0.21
CA THR A 282 16.30 2.69 1.56
C THR A 282 17.76 3.14 1.62
N GLN A 283 18.63 2.61 0.75
CA GLN A 283 20.02 3.09 0.68
C GLN A 283 20.09 4.56 0.24
N GLU A 284 19.21 4.99 -0.67
CA GLU A 284 19.12 6.39 -1.08
C GLU A 284 18.51 7.25 0.02
N ASP A 285 17.48 6.75 0.71
CA ASP A 285 16.89 7.44 1.87
C ASP A 285 17.92 7.70 2.98
N VAL A 286 18.79 6.72 3.27
CA VAL A 286 19.90 6.88 4.22
C VAL A 286 20.87 7.97 3.76
N ARG A 287 21.29 7.96 2.48
CA ARG A 287 22.20 9.00 1.96
C ARG A 287 21.57 10.40 2.08
N ARG A 288 20.29 10.53 1.71
CA ARG A 288 19.53 11.78 1.81
C ARG A 288 19.45 12.28 3.24
N LEU A 289 19.09 11.42 4.19
CA LEU A 289 19.00 11.79 5.62
C LEU A 289 20.37 12.13 6.22
N LEU A 290 21.44 11.45 5.84
CA LEU A 290 22.79 11.78 6.28
C LEU A 290 23.23 13.15 5.75
N ALA A 291 23.00 13.44 4.47
CA ALA A 291 23.29 14.74 3.89
C ALA A 291 22.50 15.87 4.58
N TRP A 292 21.20 15.64 4.82
CA TRP A 292 20.34 16.56 5.56
C TRP A 292 20.81 16.77 7.00
N THR A 293 21.10 15.70 7.74
CA THR A 293 21.58 15.78 9.14
C THR A 293 22.91 16.54 9.21
N LYS A 294 23.81 16.33 8.25
CA LYS A 294 25.08 17.07 8.15
C LYS A 294 24.85 18.56 7.97
N ALA A 295 23.89 18.95 7.13
CA ALA A 295 23.51 20.35 6.95
C ALA A 295 22.82 20.95 8.19
N ARG A 296 22.02 20.14 8.90
CA ARG A 296 21.35 20.51 10.15
C ARG A 296 22.32 20.68 11.33
N GLN A 297 23.46 19.98 11.31
CA GLN A 297 24.51 19.97 12.35
C GLN A 297 24.07 19.47 13.74
N VAL A 298 22.88 18.87 13.83
CA VAL A 298 22.32 18.35 15.07
C VAL A 298 21.94 16.89 14.83
N PRO A 299 22.44 15.95 15.65
CA PRO A 299 22.28 14.54 15.41
C PRO A 299 20.82 14.10 15.50
N ILE A 300 20.50 13.05 14.75
CA ILE A 300 19.23 12.33 14.82
C ILE A 300 19.46 10.86 15.14
N THR A 301 18.44 10.19 15.66
CA THR A 301 18.42 8.73 15.77
C THR A 301 17.87 8.13 14.49
N ILE A 302 18.61 7.20 13.87
CA ILE A 302 18.11 6.39 12.76
C ILE A 302 17.87 4.98 13.28
N ARG A 303 16.59 4.59 13.36
CA ARG A 303 16.16 3.24 13.73
C ARG A 303 16.09 2.37 12.48
N LEU A 304 17.06 1.49 12.28
CA LEU A 304 17.06 0.54 11.16
C LEU A 304 16.28 -0.73 11.55
N VAL A 305 15.17 -1.00 10.85
CA VAL A 305 14.37 -2.23 10.95
C VAL A 305 14.35 -2.95 9.60
N LYS A 306 13.90 -4.21 9.56
CA LYS A 306 13.66 -4.88 8.27
C LYS A 306 12.44 -4.30 7.57
N GLY A 307 11.27 -4.38 8.22
CA GLY A 307 9.99 -3.89 7.70
C GLY A 307 8.84 -4.68 8.32
N ALA A 308 7.64 -4.09 8.37
CA ALA A 308 6.47 -4.68 9.04
C ALA A 308 5.24 -4.85 8.13
N TYR A 309 5.34 -4.45 6.85
CA TYR A 309 4.21 -4.35 5.93
C TYR A 309 4.41 -5.15 4.64
N TRP A 310 5.30 -6.16 4.65
CA TRP A 310 5.74 -6.84 3.42
C TRP A 310 4.57 -7.49 2.67
N ASP A 311 3.75 -8.32 3.32
CA ASP A 311 2.61 -8.98 2.69
C ASP A 311 1.57 -7.98 2.17
N SER A 312 1.28 -6.94 2.97
CA SER A 312 0.27 -5.94 2.63
C SER A 312 0.69 -5.06 1.45
N ASP A 313 1.93 -4.58 1.44
CA ASP A 313 2.46 -3.75 0.37
C ASP A 313 2.64 -4.59 -0.91
N THR A 314 3.17 -5.81 -0.78
CA THR A 314 3.33 -6.73 -1.92
C THR A 314 1.99 -7.02 -2.60
N THR A 315 0.96 -7.34 -1.81
CA THR A 315 -0.39 -7.61 -2.34
C THR A 315 -0.96 -6.37 -3.02
N ARG A 316 -0.87 -5.20 -2.37
CA ARG A 316 -1.42 -3.94 -2.89
C ARG A 316 -0.74 -3.50 -4.18
N TYR A 317 0.59 -3.58 -4.26
CA TYR A 317 1.34 -3.17 -5.45
C TYR A 317 1.08 -4.11 -6.63
N ARG A 318 0.98 -5.43 -6.39
CA ARG A 318 0.58 -6.39 -7.44
C ARG A 318 -0.84 -6.14 -7.94
N GLN A 319 -1.80 -5.91 -7.03
CA GLN A 319 -3.19 -5.59 -7.41
C GLN A 319 -3.30 -4.31 -8.25
N ARG A 320 -2.41 -3.34 -8.02
CA ARG A 320 -2.38 -2.09 -8.78
C ARG A 320 -1.53 -2.13 -10.04
N GLY A 321 -0.84 -3.26 -10.31
CA GLY A 321 0.11 -3.36 -11.41
C GLY A 321 1.31 -2.41 -11.27
N TRP A 322 1.67 -2.04 -10.04
CA TRP A 322 2.79 -1.12 -9.78
C TRP A 322 4.13 -1.86 -9.65
N PRO A 323 5.25 -1.21 -10.00
CA PRO A 323 6.59 -1.75 -9.73
C PRO A 323 6.75 -2.06 -8.24
N MET A 324 7.22 -3.27 -7.92
CA MET A 324 7.41 -3.71 -6.54
C MET A 324 8.46 -2.82 -5.83
N PRO A 325 8.12 -2.14 -4.71
CA PRO A 325 9.05 -1.25 -4.01
C PRO A 325 9.89 -2.00 -2.96
N LEU A 326 9.63 -3.29 -2.78
CA LEU A 326 10.23 -4.16 -1.78
C LEU A 326 11.09 -5.23 -2.45
N PHE A 327 12.09 -5.72 -1.73
CA PHE A 327 12.72 -6.97 -2.08
C PHE A 327 11.72 -8.12 -1.91
N GLU A 328 11.59 -8.95 -2.93
CA GLU A 328 10.65 -10.09 -2.90
C GLU A 328 11.25 -11.31 -2.20
N GLN A 329 12.58 -11.38 -2.09
CA GLN A 329 13.26 -12.43 -1.35
C GLN A 329 13.77 -11.90 -0.01
N LYS A 330 13.54 -12.69 1.05
CA LYS A 330 14.01 -12.33 2.40
C LYS A 330 15.53 -12.22 2.50
N ALA A 331 16.28 -13.00 1.72
CA ALA A 331 17.74 -12.92 1.71
C ALA A 331 18.25 -11.55 1.22
N GLU A 332 17.61 -10.96 0.21
CA GLU A 332 17.94 -9.62 -0.28
C GLU A 332 17.70 -8.54 0.79
N THR A 333 16.61 -8.66 1.56
CA THR A 333 16.35 -7.80 2.72
C THR A 333 17.48 -7.89 3.75
N ASP A 334 17.99 -9.10 4.02
CA ASP A 334 19.08 -9.31 4.97
C ASP A 334 20.41 -8.76 4.44
N VAL A 335 20.72 -8.97 3.15
CA VAL A 335 21.90 -8.37 2.49
C VAL A 335 21.85 -6.85 2.60
N ASN A 336 20.68 -6.24 2.32
CA ASN A 336 20.53 -4.80 2.43
C ASN A 336 20.64 -4.32 3.90
N TYR A 337 20.07 -5.05 4.85
CA TYR A 337 20.20 -4.73 6.28
C TYR A 337 21.66 -4.77 6.73
N GLU A 338 22.42 -5.82 6.37
CA GLU A 338 23.86 -5.93 6.68
C GLU A 338 24.68 -4.81 6.02
N ALA A 339 24.37 -4.44 4.77
CA ALA A 339 25.01 -3.32 4.10
C ALA A 339 24.74 -1.97 4.79
N LEU A 340 23.50 -1.74 5.21
CA LEU A 340 23.09 -0.50 5.90
C LEU A 340 23.65 -0.39 7.31
N ILE A 341 23.84 -1.50 8.04
CA ILE A 341 24.53 -1.51 9.35
C ILE A 341 25.87 -0.79 9.25
N ARG A 342 26.67 -1.16 8.25
CA ARG A 342 27.98 -0.56 8.04
C ARG A 342 27.89 0.93 7.74
N VAL A 343 27.02 1.32 6.80
CA VAL A 343 26.83 2.72 6.42
C VAL A 343 26.45 3.57 7.65
N LEU A 344 25.55 3.09 8.50
CA LEU A 344 25.12 3.84 9.68
C LEU A 344 26.19 3.90 10.78
N LEU A 345 26.93 2.81 11.02
CA LEU A 345 28.02 2.78 12.01
C LEU A 345 29.20 3.70 11.63
N GLU A 346 29.51 3.81 10.33
CA GLU A 346 30.52 4.75 9.82
C GLU A 346 30.13 6.22 10.07
N GLN A 347 28.84 6.50 10.32
CA GLN A 347 28.29 7.85 10.50
C GLN A 347 27.90 8.16 11.95
N THR A 348 28.40 7.39 12.93
CA THR A 348 28.12 7.60 14.37
C THR A 348 28.48 8.99 14.90
N HIS A 349 29.40 9.70 14.25
CA HIS A 349 29.72 11.09 14.59
C HIS A 349 28.60 12.09 14.23
N LEU A 350 27.68 11.69 13.34
CA LEU A 350 26.60 12.51 12.80
C LEU A 350 25.21 12.05 13.28
N ILE A 351 25.03 10.75 13.48
CA ILE A 351 23.75 10.14 13.86
C ILE A 351 23.92 9.21 15.06
N ARG A 352 22.80 8.87 15.70
CA ARG A 352 22.69 7.77 16.67
C ARG A 352 22.06 6.56 15.99
N PRO A 353 22.84 5.57 15.53
CA PRO A 353 22.29 4.37 14.92
C PRO A 353 21.62 3.48 15.99
N ALA A 354 20.40 3.05 15.70
CA ALA A 354 19.65 2.10 16.51
C ALA A 354 19.22 0.91 15.65
N PHE A 355 19.59 -0.31 16.06
CA PHE A 355 19.36 -1.53 15.27
C PHE A 355 18.19 -2.33 15.83
N GLY A 356 17.04 -2.23 15.16
CA GLY A 356 15.81 -2.96 15.48
C GLY A 356 15.81 -4.36 14.88
N THR A 357 16.24 -5.37 15.63
CA THR A 357 16.28 -6.77 15.15
C THR A 357 16.31 -7.80 16.29
N HIS A 358 15.68 -8.95 16.05
CA HIS A 358 15.79 -10.14 16.90
C HIS A 358 16.59 -11.27 16.24
N ASN A 359 17.15 -11.01 15.05
CA ASN A 359 17.90 -12.01 14.30
C ASN A 359 19.33 -12.09 14.84
N LEU A 360 19.72 -13.28 15.32
CA LEU A 360 21.04 -13.52 15.93
C LEU A 360 22.20 -13.14 15.01
N ARG A 361 22.13 -13.50 13.73
CA ARG A 361 23.14 -13.16 12.72
C ARG A 361 23.26 -11.65 12.59
N SER A 362 22.15 -10.93 12.44
CA SER A 362 22.17 -9.46 12.36
C SER A 362 22.78 -8.81 13.62
N LEU A 363 22.48 -9.33 14.82
CA LEU A 363 23.10 -8.85 16.07
C LEU A 363 24.63 -9.02 16.03
N ALA A 364 25.10 -10.19 15.60
CA ALA A 364 26.53 -10.49 15.49
C ALA A 364 27.24 -9.64 14.42
N VAL A 365 26.57 -9.32 13.31
CA VAL A 365 27.10 -8.43 12.25
C VAL A 365 27.31 -7.02 12.80
N VAL A 366 26.34 -6.47 13.54
CA VAL A 366 26.48 -5.14 14.17
C VAL A 366 27.73 -5.09 15.06
N GLU A 367 27.90 -6.08 15.93
CA GLU A 367 29.06 -6.15 16.82
C GLU A 367 30.37 -6.28 16.05
N ALA A 368 30.46 -7.18 15.07
CA ALA A 368 31.68 -7.41 14.29
C ALA A 368 32.09 -6.16 13.50
N VAL A 369 31.13 -5.47 12.88
CA VAL A 369 31.39 -4.22 12.14
C VAL A 369 31.81 -3.12 13.09
N ALA A 370 31.16 -2.98 14.25
CA ALA A 370 31.52 -1.96 15.23
C ALA A 370 32.92 -2.19 15.84
N GLU A 371 33.29 -3.44 16.13
CA GLU A 371 34.64 -3.81 16.56
C GLU A 371 35.69 -3.49 15.49
N ALA A 372 35.39 -3.79 14.22
CA ALA A 372 36.28 -3.51 13.10
C ALA A 372 36.49 -2.00 12.86
N LEU A 373 35.45 -1.20 13.10
CA LEU A 373 35.50 0.27 13.09
C LEU A 373 36.07 0.87 14.39
N ARG A 374 36.37 0.05 15.40
CA ARG A 374 36.87 0.45 16.72
C ARG A 374 35.98 1.47 17.43
N LEU A 375 34.67 1.31 17.27
CA LEU A 375 33.70 2.22 17.89
C LEU A 375 33.55 1.92 19.38
N PRO A 376 33.37 2.95 20.24
CA PRO A 376 33.02 2.72 21.63
C PRO A 376 31.63 2.07 21.70
N THR A 377 31.42 1.16 22.65
CA THR A 377 30.15 0.39 22.80
C THR A 377 28.92 1.29 22.99
N ALA A 378 29.14 2.51 23.47
CA ALA A 378 28.10 3.52 23.61
C ALA A 378 27.73 4.21 22.29
N ALA A 379 28.33 3.86 21.14
CA ALA A 379 28.09 4.55 19.87
C ALA A 379 26.81 4.13 19.13
N TRP A 380 26.19 3.01 19.51
CA TRP A 380 24.95 2.52 18.93
C TRP A 380 24.00 1.98 20.00
N GLU A 381 22.78 1.63 19.62
CA GLU A 381 21.80 1.01 20.50
C GLU A 381 21.15 -0.19 19.79
N TYR A 382 20.83 -1.22 20.56
CA TYR A 382 19.97 -2.31 20.10
C TYR A 382 18.53 -2.04 20.47
N GLN A 383 17.61 -2.32 19.55
CA GLN A 383 16.18 -2.21 19.80
C GLN A 383 15.50 -3.55 19.53
N MET A 384 14.67 -3.97 20.48
CA MET A 384 13.86 -5.19 20.39
C MET A 384 12.43 -4.88 20.84
N ILE A 385 11.54 -5.84 20.73
CA ILE A 385 10.13 -5.67 21.07
C ILE A 385 9.86 -6.24 22.45
N TYR A 386 9.09 -5.51 23.25
CA TYR A 386 8.60 -5.97 24.56
C TYR A 386 7.86 -7.30 24.44
N GLY A 387 8.18 -8.26 25.32
CA GLY A 387 7.56 -9.59 25.32
C GLY A 387 8.05 -10.56 24.24
N MET A 388 9.09 -10.20 23.47
CA MET A 388 9.63 -11.04 22.38
C MET A 388 11.12 -11.31 22.50
N ALA A 389 11.53 -12.54 22.22
CA ALA A 389 12.93 -12.97 22.19
C ALA A 389 13.71 -12.60 23.48
N GLU A 390 13.07 -12.79 24.64
CA GLU A 390 13.66 -12.52 25.97
C GLU A 390 15.08 -13.10 26.16
N PRO A 391 15.41 -14.32 25.64
CA PRO A 391 16.78 -14.85 25.75
C PRO A 391 17.84 -13.98 25.07
N PHE A 392 17.55 -13.41 23.89
CA PHE A 392 18.48 -12.50 23.22
C PHE A 392 18.53 -11.12 23.86
N GLN A 393 17.42 -10.65 24.40
CA GLN A 393 17.44 -9.44 25.23
C GLN A 393 18.39 -9.59 26.42
N HIS A 394 18.35 -10.76 27.08
CA HIS A 394 19.26 -11.09 28.17
C HIS A 394 20.71 -11.17 27.69
N ALA A 395 20.99 -11.91 26.62
CA ALA A 395 22.34 -12.05 26.07
C ALA A 395 22.99 -10.69 25.72
N MET A 396 22.22 -9.76 25.16
CA MET A 396 22.71 -8.40 24.87
C MET A 396 22.94 -7.58 26.14
N SER A 397 22.05 -7.70 27.13
CA SER A 397 22.18 -7.02 28.43
C SER A 397 23.40 -7.52 29.20
N ASP A 398 23.62 -8.84 29.21
CA ASP A 398 24.76 -9.51 29.87
C ASP A 398 26.11 -9.14 29.23
N ARG A 399 26.13 -8.88 27.92
CA ARG A 399 27.29 -8.29 27.22
C ARG A 399 27.47 -6.78 27.47
N GLY A 400 26.68 -6.18 28.36
CA GLY A 400 26.74 -4.77 28.70
C GLY A 400 26.37 -3.85 27.53
N ARG A 401 25.49 -4.30 26.62
CA ARG A 401 25.02 -3.50 25.49
C ARG A 401 23.77 -2.73 25.87
N ARG A 402 23.67 -1.49 25.38
CA ARG A 402 22.46 -0.68 25.56
C ARG A 402 21.34 -1.28 24.72
N LEU A 403 20.29 -1.70 25.42
CA LEU A 403 19.09 -2.29 24.84
C LEU A 403 17.87 -1.43 25.17
N ARG A 404 17.05 -1.15 24.16
CA ARG A 404 15.76 -0.49 24.31
C ARG A 404 14.64 -1.38 23.81
N LEU A 405 13.59 -1.53 24.61
CA LEU A 405 12.41 -2.27 24.21
C LEU A 405 11.35 -1.32 23.64
N TYR A 406 10.88 -1.60 22.43
CA TYR A 406 9.68 -1.01 21.87
C TYR A 406 8.49 -1.58 22.63
N THR A 407 7.79 -0.72 23.37
CA THR A 407 6.85 -1.11 24.42
C THR A 407 5.45 -0.57 24.11
N PRO A 408 4.57 -1.42 23.57
CA PRO A 408 3.18 -1.05 23.27
C PRO A 408 2.38 -0.77 24.55
N VAL A 409 1.57 0.29 24.50
CA VAL A 409 0.66 0.71 25.57
C VAL A 409 -0.67 1.12 24.96
N GLY A 410 -1.77 0.52 25.41
CA GLY A 410 -3.10 0.91 24.97
C GLY A 410 -4.14 -0.17 25.17
N GLU A 411 -5.40 0.19 24.92
CA GLU A 411 -6.52 -0.69 25.13
C GLU A 411 -6.41 -2.00 24.36
N LEU A 412 -7.10 -3.00 24.89
CA LEU A 412 -7.00 -4.37 24.44
C LEU A 412 -7.58 -4.59 23.03
N LEU A 413 -8.57 -3.76 22.64
CA LEU A 413 -9.16 -3.71 21.30
C LEU A 413 -8.12 -3.37 20.22
N PRO A 414 -7.48 -2.18 20.23
CA PRO A 414 -6.31 -1.89 19.37
C PRO A 414 -5.16 -2.89 19.55
N GLY A 415 -5.01 -3.41 20.77
CA GLY A 415 -4.04 -4.44 21.12
C GLY A 415 -4.15 -5.73 20.32
N MET A 416 -5.34 -6.14 19.88
CA MET A 416 -5.51 -7.36 19.09
C MET A 416 -5.05 -7.23 17.65
N ALA A 417 -5.35 -6.11 16.98
CA ALA A 417 -4.81 -5.84 15.65
C ALA A 417 -3.27 -5.80 15.66
N TYR A 418 -2.68 -5.33 16.76
CA TYR A 418 -1.24 -5.42 17.00
C TYR A 418 -0.79 -6.86 17.25
N LEU A 419 -1.50 -7.62 18.10
CA LEU A 419 -1.20 -9.02 18.41
C LEU A 419 -1.19 -9.90 17.16
N VAL A 420 -2.20 -9.79 16.29
CA VAL A 420 -2.26 -10.55 15.03
C VAL A 420 -1.04 -10.27 14.16
N ARG A 421 -0.61 -9.01 14.05
CA ARG A 421 0.62 -8.64 13.35
C ARG A 421 1.87 -9.27 13.97
N ARG A 422 1.95 -9.33 15.31
CA ARG A 422 3.06 -10.01 16.01
C ARG A 422 3.05 -11.52 15.78
N LEU A 423 1.88 -12.14 15.80
CA LEU A 423 1.73 -13.56 15.50
C LEU A 423 2.13 -13.87 14.06
N LEU A 424 1.78 -13.03 13.08
CA LEU A 424 2.20 -13.18 11.69
C LEU A 424 3.73 -13.10 11.54
N GLU A 425 4.38 -12.13 12.18
CA GLU A 425 5.84 -11.96 12.16
C GLU A 425 6.56 -13.18 12.78
N ASN A 426 6.07 -13.67 13.92
CA ASN A 426 6.69 -14.79 14.64
C ASN A 426 6.44 -16.16 13.98
N THR A 427 5.37 -16.30 13.19
CA THR A 427 4.98 -17.57 12.56
C THR A 427 5.25 -17.63 11.05
N SER A 428 5.84 -16.57 10.47
CA SER A 428 6.30 -16.59 9.07
C SER A 428 7.33 -17.70 8.87
N ASN A 429 7.28 -18.39 7.73
CA ASN A 429 8.25 -19.44 7.36
C ASN A 429 9.69 -18.88 7.33
N GLU A 430 9.84 -17.59 7.07
CA GLU A 430 11.13 -16.90 7.03
C GLU A 430 11.54 -16.28 8.38
N SER A 431 10.71 -16.41 9.41
CA SER A 431 10.99 -15.88 10.73
C SER A 431 12.16 -16.61 11.38
N PHE A 432 13.17 -15.86 11.83
CA PHE A 432 14.32 -16.40 12.54
C PHE A 432 13.91 -17.14 13.83
N LEU A 433 12.96 -16.56 14.57
CA LEU A 433 12.47 -17.14 15.83
C LEU A 433 11.80 -18.50 15.62
N ARG A 434 11.11 -18.70 14.48
CA ARG A 434 10.60 -20.01 14.10
C ARG A 434 11.72 -21.01 13.82
N LYS A 435 12.71 -20.61 13.00
CA LYS A 435 13.83 -21.48 12.61
C LYS A 435 14.64 -21.96 13.81
N GLU A 436 14.81 -21.11 14.82
CA GLU A 436 15.54 -21.44 16.04
C GLU A 436 14.71 -22.25 17.05
N TYR A 437 13.54 -21.74 17.48
CA TYR A 437 12.81 -22.32 18.62
C TYR A 437 11.83 -23.43 18.23
N VAL A 438 11.45 -23.54 16.96
CA VAL A 438 10.44 -24.49 16.48
C VAL A 438 11.07 -25.56 15.60
N GLU A 439 11.92 -25.14 14.66
CA GLU A 439 12.54 -26.05 13.69
C GLU A 439 13.90 -26.59 14.16
N SER A 440 14.45 -26.06 15.27
CA SER A 440 15.75 -26.46 15.83
C SER A 440 16.86 -26.52 14.76
N GLN A 441 16.86 -25.56 13.83
CA GLN A 441 17.87 -25.51 12.76
C GLN A 441 19.28 -25.41 13.35
N PRO A 442 20.29 -26.04 12.73
CA PRO A 442 21.65 -25.99 13.25
C PRO A 442 22.14 -24.54 13.28
N LEU A 443 22.82 -24.17 14.37
CA LEU A 443 23.34 -22.80 14.58
C LEU A 443 24.19 -22.29 13.39
N SER A 444 24.91 -23.19 12.73
CA SER A 444 25.67 -22.89 11.51
C SER A 444 24.83 -22.33 10.35
N LEU A 445 23.57 -22.75 10.22
CA LEU A 445 22.63 -22.25 9.22
C LEU A 445 22.00 -20.92 9.66
N LEU A 446 21.70 -20.78 10.96
CA LEU A 446 21.19 -19.54 11.55
C LEU A 446 22.20 -18.37 11.45
N LEU A 447 23.51 -18.68 11.45
CA LEU A 447 24.63 -17.74 11.34
C LEU A 447 25.23 -17.64 9.92
N ALA A 448 24.68 -18.38 8.95
CA ALA A 448 25.15 -18.31 7.58
C ALA A 448 24.97 -16.90 7.01
N PRO A 449 25.92 -16.41 6.19
CA PRO A 449 25.71 -15.18 5.45
C PRO A 449 24.47 -15.32 4.55
N PRO A 450 23.69 -14.25 4.34
CA PRO A 450 22.52 -14.32 3.47
C PRO A 450 22.94 -14.58 2.01
N ASP A 451 22.35 -15.60 1.39
CA ASP A 451 22.60 -15.92 -0.01
C ASP A 451 21.83 -14.96 -0.93
N GLY A 452 22.52 -14.06 -1.62
CA GLY A 452 21.90 -13.21 -2.65
C GLY A 452 22.74 -12.00 -3.06
N ALA A 453 22.72 -11.66 -4.35
CA ALA A 453 23.09 -10.32 -4.80
C ALA A 453 21.85 -9.43 -4.72
N LEU A 454 22.00 -8.16 -4.31
CA LEU A 454 20.89 -7.21 -4.36
C LEU A 454 20.42 -7.09 -5.81
N SER A 455 19.13 -7.33 -6.05
CA SER A 455 18.51 -6.93 -7.31
C SER A 455 18.73 -5.43 -7.53
N GLN A 456 19.24 -5.06 -8.71
CA GLN A 456 19.38 -3.65 -9.05
C GLN A 456 18.00 -3.02 -9.09
N ALA A 457 17.84 -1.84 -8.47
CA ALA A 457 16.65 -1.02 -8.67
C ALA A 457 16.47 -0.80 -10.18
N ALA A 458 15.34 -1.24 -10.73
CA ALA A 458 14.94 -0.82 -12.06
C ALA A 458 14.96 0.72 -12.06
N SER A 459 15.80 1.33 -12.89
CA SER A 459 16.04 2.78 -12.85
C SER A 459 14.72 3.53 -12.89
N ALA A 460 14.58 4.57 -12.06
CA ALA A 460 13.49 5.56 -12.09
C ALA A 460 13.56 6.45 -13.36
N ALA A 461 13.68 5.83 -14.54
CA ALA A 461 13.39 6.48 -15.80
C ALA A 461 11.91 6.87 -15.80
N PRO A 462 11.54 8.03 -16.37
CA PRO A 462 10.13 8.39 -16.54
C PRO A 462 9.49 7.24 -17.30
N MET A 463 8.48 6.58 -16.69
CA MET A 463 7.82 5.36 -17.19
C MET A 463 7.99 5.14 -18.70
N ALA A 464 9.15 4.59 -19.08
CA ALA A 464 9.30 3.97 -20.37
C ALA A 464 8.63 2.64 -20.11
N HIS A 465 7.45 2.45 -20.71
CA HIS A 465 6.62 1.26 -20.58
C HIS A 465 7.42 0.02 -21.02
N THR A 466 8.29 -0.47 -20.16
CA THR A 466 9.02 -1.72 -20.33
C THR A 466 8.10 -2.82 -19.84
N SER A 467 7.72 -3.68 -20.79
CA SER A 467 7.01 -4.94 -20.61
C SER A 467 7.40 -5.65 -19.32
N PHE A 468 6.39 -5.95 -18.49
CA PHE A 468 6.51 -6.78 -17.30
C PHE A 468 7.08 -8.18 -17.62
N PRO A 469 7.69 -8.88 -16.64
CA PRO A 469 8.26 -10.21 -16.83
C PRO A 469 7.17 -11.21 -17.23
N SER A 470 7.47 -11.98 -18.27
CA SER A 470 6.67 -13.01 -18.94
C SER A 470 5.54 -13.66 -18.12
N VAL A 471 4.37 -13.01 -18.11
CA VAL A 471 3.10 -13.73 -18.16
C VAL A 471 2.86 -14.03 -19.64
N SER A 472 2.34 -15.21 -19.95
CA SER A 472 2.01 -15.58 -21.35
C SER A 472 1.33 -14.40 -22.06
N PRO A 473 1.62 -14.10 -23.34
CA PRO A 473 0.86 -13.13 -24.13
C PRO A 473 -0.66 -13.41 -24.14
N ALA A 474 -1.10 -14.55 -23.58
CA ALA A 474 -2.47 -14.99 -23.36
C ALA A 474 -3.26 -14.35 -22.19
N GLU A 475 -2.68 -13.56 -21.27
CA GLU A 475 -3.45 -12.97 -20.14
C GLU A 475 -3.66 -11.45 -20.28
N PHE A 476 -4.88 -10.97 -20.03
CA PHE A 476 -5.23 -9.55 -20.01
C PHE A 476 -4.76 -8.93 -18.69
N ILE A 477 -4.18 -7.73 -18.76
CA ILE A 477 -3.70 -6.99 -17.59
C ILE A 477 -4.29 -5.59 -17.67
N ASN A 478 -4.92 -5.15 -16.58
CA ASN A 478 -5.43 -3.80 -16.46
C ASN A 478 -4.30 -2.76 -16.53
N GLU A 479 -4.59 -1.62 -17.14
CA GLU A 479 -3.75 -0.44 -17.13
C GLU A 479 -3.55 0.01 -15.68
N PRO A 480 -2.30 0.09 -15.19
CA PRO A 480 -2.04 0.51 -13.82
C PRO A 480 -2.57 1.93 -13.56
N ALA A 481 -3.36 2.09 -12.50
CA ALA A 481 -3.72 3.41 -11.97
C ALA A 481 -2.46 4.20 -11.58
N ALA A 482 -2.54 5.52 -11.52
CA ALA A 482 -1.40 6.38 -11.20
C ALA A 482 -0.97 6.26 -9.74
N ASP A 483 0.34 6.10 -9.51
CA ASP A 483 0.94 6.12 -8.18
C ASP A 483 1.27 7.56 -7.74
N PHE A 484 0.30 8.23 -7.13
CA PHE A 484 0.47 9.59 -6.59
C PHE A 484 1.41 9.67 -5.36
N SER A 485 1.95 8.55 -4.86
CA SER A 485 3.07 8.61 -3.90
C SER A 485 4.35 9.17 -4.55
N GLN A 486 4.49 9.03 -5.86
CA GLN A 486 5.62 9.53 -6.63
C GLN A 486 5.48 11.01 -6.96
N ALA A 487 6.52 11.79 -6.69
CA ALA A 487 6.53 13.22 -6.94
C ALA A 487 6.41 13.59 -8.43
N SER A 488 7.00 12.79 -9.31
CA SER A 488 6.93 12.97 -10.77
C SER A 488 5.50 12.83 -11.30
N VAL A 489 4.74 11.86 -10.79
CA VAL A 489 3.34 11.62 -11.14
C VAL A 489 2.47 12.80 -10.70
N ARG A 490 2.64 13.29 -9.46
CA ARG A 490 1.93 14.48 -8.99
C ARG A 490 2.26 15.72 -9.84
N ALA A 491 3.53 15.92 -10.17
CA ALA A 491 3.96 17.03 -11.01
C ALA A 491 3.31 16.98 -12.41
N ALA A 492 3.29 15.80 -13.05
CA ALA A 492 2.66 15.63 -14.36
C ALA A 492 1.16 15.97 -14.36
N MET A 493 0.43 15.57 -13.31
CA MET A 493 -1.00 15.90 -13.15
C MET A 493 -1.21 17.40 -12.91
N VAL A 494 -0.41 18.02 -12.03
CA VAL A 494 -0.44 19.47 -11.78
C VAL A 494 -0.18 20.25 -13.08
N ASP A 495 0.85 19.87 -13.83
CA ASP A 495 1.22 20.54 -15.08
C ASP A 495 0.10 20.44 -16.13
N ALA A 496 -0.56 19.29 -16.23
CA ALA A 496 -1.70 19.12 -17.12
C ALA A 496 -2.90 19.98 -16.71
N ILE A 497 -3.23 20.01 -15.42
CA ILE A 497 -4.30 20.87 -14.88
C ILE A 497 -4.00 22.34 -15.15
N GLU A 498 -2.77 22.80 -14.93
CA GLU A 498 -2.39 24.21 -15.16
C GLU A 498 -2.35 24.59 -16.64
N ARG A 499 -2.00 23.65 -17.53
CA ARG A 499 -2.17 23.85 -18.98
C ARG A 499 -3.64 23.97 -19.35
N ARG A 500 -4.49 23.06 -18.87
CA ARG A 500 -5.92 23.03 -19.16
C ARG A 500 -6.64 24.26 -18.60
N ARG A 501 -6.28 24.71 -17.40
CA ARG A 501 -6.82 25.92 -16.74
C ARG A 501 -6.74 27.16 -17.65
N LYS A 502 -5.65 27.31 -18.41
CA LYS A 502 -5.42 28.45 -19.32
C LYS A 502 -6.31 28.43 -20.57
N GLN A 503 -6.93 27.29 -20.84
CA GLN A 503 -7.65 27.00 -22.07
C GLN A 503 -9.13 26.64 -21.79
N VAL A 504 -9.62 26.92 -20.58
CA VAL A 504 -11.05 26.75 -20.24
C VAL A 504 -11.92 27.76 -20.99
N GLY A 505 -13.09 27.32 -21.41
CA GLY A 505 -14.08 28.12 -22.14
C GLY A 505 -13.84 28.19 -23.65
N GLU A 506 -12.84 27.46 -24.16
CA GLU A 506 -12.53 27.35 -25.58
C GLU A 506 -13.66 26.67 -26.37
N ARG A 507 -13.83 27.09 -27.62
CA ARG A 507 -14.69 26.40 -28.59
C ARG A 507 -13.89 25.29 -29.27
N LEU A 508 -14.35 24.05 -29.14
CA LEU A 508 -13.74 22.92 -29.83
C LEU A 508 -14.17 22.93 -31.30
N ASP A 509 -13.19 22.74 -32.18
CA ASP A 509 -13.41 22.69 -33.62
C ASP A 509 -14.00 21.33 -34.02
N VAL A 510 -15.33 21.28 -34.12
CA VAL A 510 -16.10 20.09 -34.50
C VAL A 510 -15.80 19.62 -35.93
N SER A 511 -15.28 20.49 -36.81
CA SER A 511 -14.94 20.11 -38.19
C SER A 511 -13.82 19.07 -38.26
N LYS A 512 -13.01 18.96 -37.19
CA LYS A 512 -11.94 17.95 -37.07
C LYS A 512 -12.46 16.53 -36.83
N VAL A 513 -13.71 16.38 -36.39
CA VAL A 513 -14.32 15.07 -36.09
C VAL A 513 -15.62 14.83 -36.86
N ALA A 514 -16.19 15.86 -37.47
CA ALA A 514 -17.47 15.80 -38.17
C ALA A 514 -17.29 15.48 -39.65
N VAL A 515 -18.11 14.55 -40.16
CA VAL A 515 -18.28 14.25 -41.60
C VAL A 515 -19.47 14.98 -42.21
N HIS A 516 -20.37 15.49 -41.37
CA HIS A 516 -21.47 16.38 -41.71
C HIS A 516 -21.51 17.47 -40.63
N LEU A 517 -21.54 18.74 -40.99
CA LEU A 517 -21.47 19.80 -39.98
C LEU A 517 -22.78 19.88 -39.18
N PRO A 518 -22.71 19.99 -37.84
CA PRO A 518 -23.89 20.14 -36.99
C PRO A 518 -24.65 21.44 -37.27
N THR A 519 -25.99 21.39 -37.20
CA THR A 519 -26.86 22.55 -37.47
C THR A 519 -27.73 22.98 -36.28
N GLY A 520 -27.62 22.27 -35.14
CA GLY A 520 -28.31 22.60 -33.90
C GLY A 520 -27.65 23.76 -33.12
N PRO A 521 -28.06 24.05 -31.89
CA PRO A 521 -27.48 25.13 -31.06
C PRO A 521 -26.09 24.80 -30.50
N GLU A 522 -25.43 25.79 -29.91
CA GLU A 522 -24.20 25.56 -29.14
C GLU A 522 -24.51 24.87 -27.80
N LEU A 523 -23.71 23.86 -27.46
CA LEU A 523 -23.67 23.26 -26.13
C LEU A 523 -22.43 23.76 -25.39
N SER A 524 -22.63 24.20 -24.16
CA SER A 524 -21.57 24.64 -23.26
C SER A 524 -21.52 23.76 -22.03
N THR A 525 -20.32 23.30 -21.68
CA THR A 525 -20.08 22.57 -20.42
C THR A 525 -19.48 23.52 -19.38
N TYR A 526 -19.73 23.25 -18.11
CA TYR A 526 -19.38 24.13 -16.99
C TYR A 526 -18.72 23.34 -15.89
N ASP A 527 -17.76 23.97 -15.20
CA ASP A 527 -17.05 23.34 -14.09
C ASP A 527 -18.01 23.17 -12.91
N PRO A 528 -18.33 21.94 -12.47
CA PRO A 528 -19.26 21.72 -11.37
C PRO A 528 -18.70 22.23 -10.03
N SER A 529 -17.38 22.35 -9.90
CA SER A 529 -16.71 22.95 -8.73
C SER A 529 -16.74 24.48 -8.79
N ARG A 530 -16.96 25.07 -9.98
CA ARG A 530 -17.05 26.51 -10.23
C ARG A 530 -18.13 26.80 -11.27
N PRO A 531 -19.44 26.74 -10.92
CA PRO A 531 -20.54 26.66 -11.91
C PRO A 531 -20.68 27.83 -12.90
N LYS A 532 -20.00 28.96 -12.67
CA LYS A 532 -19.95 30.10 -13.60
C LYS A 532 -18.81 30.01 -14.61
N GLN A 533 -17.86 29.10 -14.40
CA GLN A 533 -16.72 28.88 -15.27
C GLN A 533 -17.11 27.91 -16.37
N ARG A 534 -17.18 28.43 -17.60
CA ARG A 534 -17.39 27.61 -18.78
C ARG A 534 -16.11 26.82 -19.09
N VAL A 535 -16.25 25.54 -19.41
CA VAL A 535 -15.13 24.62 -19.66
C VAL A 535 -14.89 24.44 -21.15
N ALA A 536 -15.94 24.15 -21.93
CA ALA A 536 -15.86 24.03 -23.36
C ALA A 536 -17.16 24.47 -24.04
N VAL A 537 -17.07 24.75 -25.34
CA VAL A 537 -18.21 24.98 -26.23
C VAL A 537 -18.09 24.06 -27.45
N VAL A 538 -19.16 23.35 -27.78
CA VAL A 538 -19.27 22.53 -28.99
C VAL A 538 -20.55 22.89 -29.75
N GLN A 539 -20.53 22.77 -31.08
CA GLN A 539 -21.75 22.87 -31.87
C GLN A 539 -22.51 21.53 -31.80
N SER A 540 -23.82 21.56 -31.54
CA SER A 540 -24.64 20.35 -31.41
C SER A 540 -25.42 20.02 -32.68
N TYR A 541 -25.80 18.76 -32.84
CA TYR A 541 -26.77 18.33 -33.84
C TYR A 541 -28.19 18.53 -33.33
N GLN A 542 -29.13 18.62 -34.27
CA GLN A 542 -30.58 18.60 -34.03
C GLN A 542 -31.21 17.37 -34.73
N PRO A 543 -32.44 16.96 -34.37
CA PRO A 543 -33.08 15.78 -34.94
C PRO A 543 -33.07 15.73 -36.49
N ALA A 544 -33.23 16.88 -37.15
CA ALA A 544 -33.21 16.97 -38.61
C ALA A 544 -31.88 16.53 -39.25
N ASP A 545 -30.77 16.52 -38.51
CA ASP A 545 -29.45 16.10 -39.02
C ASP A 545 -29.29 14.57 -39.07
N VAL A 546 -30.10 13.81 -38.32
CA VAL A 546 -29.92 12.36 -38.11
C VAL A 546 -29.95 11.57 -39.42
N ALA A 547 -30.85 11.92 -40.34
CA ALA A 547 -30.95 11.25 -41.64
C ALA A 547 -29.65 11.35 -42.46
N ALA A 548 -28.96 12.50 -42.40
CA ALA A 548 -27.68 12.69 -43.09
C ALA A 548 -26.56 11.85 -42.47
N LEU A 549 -26.49 11.82 -41.13
CA LEU A 549 -25.51 11.04 -40.38
C LEU A 549 -25.67 9.53 -40.62
N ILE A 550 -26.91 9.04 -40.63
CA ILE A 550 -27.24 7.64 -40.93
C ILE A 550 -26.77 7.28 -42.34
N LYS A 551 -27.11 8.09 -43.34
CA LYS A 551 -26.72 7.85 -44.73
C LYS A 551 -25.20 7.72 -44.88
N ILE A 552 -24.44 8.57 -44.17
CA ILE A 552 -22.97 8.49 -44.17
C ILE A 552 -22.50 7.19 -43.50
N ALA A 553 -23.07 6.81 -42.36
CA ALA A 553 -22.69 5.58 -41.66
C ALA A 553 -22.98 4.33 -42.51
N GLU A 554 -24.14 4.26 -43.15
CA GLU A 554 -24.53 3.17 -44.04
C GLU A 554 -23.58 3.03 -45.23
N SER A 555 -23.14 4.16 -45.81
CA SER A 555 -22.18 4.13 -46.93
C SER A 555 -20.81 3.56 -46.58
N HIS A 556 -20.45 3.51 -45.28
CA HIS A 556 -19.18 2.94 -44.81
C HIS A 556 -19.34 1.55 -44.15
N ALA A 557 -20.58 1.09 -43.90
CA ALA A 557 -20.86 -0.08 -43.09
C ALA A 557 -20.26 -1.37 -43.69
N GLU A 558 -20.44 -1.61 -44.99
CA GLU A 558 -19.95 -2.81 -45.66
C GLU A 558 -18.42 -2.88 -45.68
N ALA A 559 -17.77 -1.76 -46.00
CA ALA A 559 -16.31 -1.67 -46.04
C ALA A 559 -15.68 -1.91 -44.67
N TRP A 560 -16.27 -1.35 -43.60
CA TRP A 560 -15.79 -1.55 -42.23
C TRP A 560 -16.02 -2.97 -41.73
N SER A 561 -17.22 -3.52 -41.96
CA SER A 561 -17.57 -4.89 -41.56
C SER A 561 -16.65 -5.94 -42.21
N ARG A 562 -16.25 -5.72 -43.47
CA ARG A 562 -15.32 -6.60 -44.21
C ARG A 562 -13.84 -6.37 -43.91
N ARG A 563 -13.47 -5.27 -43.24
CA ARG A 563 -12.07 -5.04 -42.85
C ARG A 563 -11.60 -6.20 -41.95
N PRO A 564 -10.44 -6.82 -42.18
CA PRO A 564 -9.97 -7.96 -41.39
C PRO A 564 -10.00 -7.69 -39.89
N VAL A 565 -10.33 -8.72 -39.09
CA VAL A 565 -10.37 -8.61 -37.62
C VAL A 565 -9.05 -8.10 -37.07
N ALA A 566 -7.93 -8.64 -37.55
CA ALA A 566 -6.59 -8.21 -37.17
C ALA A 566 -6.37 -6.69 -37.33
N ASP A 567 -6.89 -6.09 -38.41
CA ASP A 567 -6.75 -4.66 -38.66
C ASP A 567 -7.64 -3.83 -37.71
N ARG A 568 -8.86 -4.28 -37.43
CA ARG A 568 -9.75 -3.59 -36.48
C ARG A 568 -9.19 -3.67 -35.06
N VAL A 569 -8.61 -4.81 -34.69
CA VAL A 569 -7.88 -5.01 -33.43
C VAL A 569 -6.66 -4.07 -33.35
N ALA A 570 -5.89 -3.95 -34.44
CA ALA A 570 -4.75 -3.04 -34.48
C ALA A 570 -5.16 -1.57 -34.26
N VAL A 571 -6.29 -1.14 -34.84
CA VAL A 571 -6.83 0.21 -34.61
C VAL A 571 -7.22 0.43 -33.15
N MET A 572 -7.87 -0.54 -32.49
CA MET A 572 -8.22 -0.41 -31.06
C MET A 572 -6.98 -0.31 -30.17
N ARG A 573 -5.95 -1.12 -30.43
CA ARG A 573 -4.66 -1.05 -29.72
C ARG A 573 -3.93 0.28 -29.96
N GLN A 574 -4.01 0.81 -31.17
CA GLN A 574 -3.44 2.13 -31.48
C GLN A 574 -4.19 3.24 -30.70
N ALA A 575 -5.52 3.17 -30.60
CA ALA A 575 -6.30 4.11 -29.79
C ALA A 575 -5.88 4.03 -28.31
N ALA A 576 -5.68 2.83 -27.77
CA ALA A 576 -5.20 2.64 -26.39
C ALA A 576 -3.81 3.29 -26.18
N SER A 577 -2.89 3.12 -27.13
CA SER A 577 -1.58 3.77 -27.11
C SER A 577 -1.67 5.30 -27.13
N LEU A 578 -2.55 5.87 -27.97
CA LEU A 578 -2.77 7.31 -28.03
C LEU A 578 -3.41 7.88 -26.75
N MET A 579 -4.32 7.12 -26.11
CA MET A 579 -4.87 7.48 -24.80
C MET A 579 -3.80 7.48 -23.72
N ARG A 580 -2.93 6.46 -23.66
CA ARG A 580 -1.78 6.44 -22.73
C ARG A 580 -0.88 7.66 -22.90
N ALA A 581 -0.56 8.02 -24.15
CA ALA A 581 0.27 9.19 -24.45
C ALA A 581 -0.38 10.53 -24.05
N GLN A 582 -1.71 10.59 -23.99
CA GLN A 582 -2.49 11.78 -23.64
C GLN A 582 -3.09 11.72 -22.22
N ARG A 583 -2.72 10.71 -21.40
CA ARG A 583 -3.39 10.37 -20.14
C ARG A 583 -3.63 11.55 -19.21
N TRP A 584 -2.60 12.36 -18.95
CA TRP A 584 -2.71 13.52 -18.05
C TRP A 584 -3.57 14.65 -18.63
N GLU A 585 -3.54 14.85 -19.95
CA GLU A 585 -4.39 15.85 -20.61
C GLU A 585 -5.86 15.45 -20.52
N LEU A 586 -6.17 14.18 -20.78
CA LEU A 586 -7.52 13.64 -20.67
C LEU A 586 -8.04 13.70 -19.23
N ALA A 587 -7.22 13.29 -18.25
CA ALA A 587 -7.57 13.40 -16.84
C ALA A 587 -7.83 14.87 -16.43
N ALA A 588 -7.02 15.82 -16.90
CA ALA A 588 -7.25 17.24 -16.65
C ALA A 588 -8.57 17.75 -17.24
N TRP A 589 -8.99 17.26 -18.41
CA TRP A 589 -10.33 17.56 -18.93
C TRP A 589 -11.44 17.08 -17.98
N GLU A 590 -11.36 15.86 -17.44
CA GLU A 590 -12.37 15.35 -16.50
C GLU A 590 -12.41 16.11 -15.17
N VAL A 591 -11.25 16.59 -14.69
CA VAL A 591 -11.19 17.46 -13.50
C VAL A 591 -12.02 18.73 -13.72
N PHE A 592 -11.92 19.36 -14.89
CA PHE A 592 -12.65 20.60 -15.17
C PHE A 592 -14.08 20.37 -15.64
N GLU A 593 -14.34 19.43 -16.54
CA GLU A 593 -15.66 19.22 -17.14
C GLU A 593 -16.63 18.51 -16.19
N GLU A 594 -16.15 17.52 -15.43
CA GLU A 594 -16.98 16.66 -14.57
C GLU A 594 -16.62 16.74 -13.08
N GLY A 595 -15.63 17.55 -12.71
CA GLY A 595 -15.26 17.76 -11.30
C GLY A 595 -14.63 16.53 -10.65
N LYS A 596 -14.06 15.62 -11.44
CA LYS A 596 -13.47 14.40 -10.90
C LYS A 596 -12.22 14.71 -10.05
N PRO A 597 -12.08 14.11 -8.84
CA PRO A 597 -10.81 14.07 -8.14
C PRO A 597 -9.73 13.36 -8.97
N TRP A 598 -8.45 13.65 -8.71
CA TRP A 598 -7.36 13.18 -9.59
C TRP A 598 -7.28 11.66 -9.75
N ARG A 599 -7.53 10.91 -8.66
CA ARG A 599 -7.56 9.44 -8.70
C ARG A 599 -8.70 8.92 -9.56
N GLU A 600 -9.88 9.54 -9.46
CA GLU A 600 -11.08 9.15 -10.21
C GLU A 600 -10.96 9.53 -11.70
N ALA A 601 -10.34 10.67 -12.00
CA ALA A 601 -10.06 11.07 -13.37
C ALA A 601 -9.07 10.12 -14.03
N ASP A 602 -7.94 9.84 -13.36
CA ASP A 602 -6.94 8.89 -13.86
C ASP A 602 -7.49 7.47 -14.03
N ALA A 603 -8.31 7.00 -13.08
CA ALA A 603 -8.95 5.69 -13.15
C ALA A 603 -9.91 5.58 -14.34
N ASP A 604 -10.65 6.65 -14.71
CA ASP A 604 -11.50 6.65 -15.91
C ASP A 604 -10.67 6.47 -17.18
N ILE A 605 -9.51 7.14 -17.27
CA ILE A 605 -8.62 6.99 -18.43
C ILE A 605 -8.05 5.57 -18.49
N ALA A 606 -7.62 5.02 -17.36
CA ALA A 606 -7.11 3.65 -17.27
C ALA A 606 -8.18 2.63 -17.69
N GLU A 607 -9.43 2.80 -17.23
CA GLU A 607 -10.55 1.93 -17.60
C GLU A 607 -10.92 2.06 -19.09
N ALA A 608 -10.83 3.26 -19.67
CA ALA A 608 -11.00 3.47 -21.11
C ALA A 608 -9.95 2.70 -21.94
N ILE A 609 -8.69 2.75 -21.50
CA ILE A 609 -7.58 2.00 -22.10
C ILE A 609 -7.84 0.48 -21.97
N ASP A 610 -8.30 0.04 -20.81
CA ASP A 610 -8.66 -1.36 -20.55
C ASP A 610 -9.73 -1.85 -21.50
N PHE A 611 -10.80 -1.09 -21.72
CA PHE A 611 -11.84 -1.49 -22.67
C PHE A 611 -11.30 -1.66 -24.09
N LEU A 612 -10.42 -0.76 -24.54
CA LEU A 612 -9.81 -0.85 -25.87
C LEU A 612 -8.96 -2.13 -25.99
N GLU A 613 -8.09 -2.39 -25.02
CA GLU A 613 -7.21 -3.57 -25.02
C GLU A 613 -8.00 -4.87 -24.84
N TYR A 614 -8.98 -4.88 -23.93
CA TYR A 614 -9.81 -6.03 -23.63
C TYR A 614 -10.68 -6.42 -24.82
N TYR A 615 -11.40 -5.49 -25.44
CA TYR A 615 -12.24 -5.81 -26.58
C TYR A 615 -11.43 -6.12 -27.85
N ALA A 616 -10.26 -5.50 -28.04
CA ALA A 616 -9.31 -5.90 -29.07
C ALA A 616 -8.87 -7.35 -28.89
N ARG A 617 -8.55 -7.74 -27.65
CA ARG A 617 -8.18 -9.11 -27.30
C ARG A 617 -9.33 -10.09 -27.52
N GLU A 618 -10.52 -9.77 -27.04
CA GLU A 618 -11.68 -10.64 -27.19
C GLU A 618 -12.06 -10.85 -28.65
N MET A 619 -12.03 -9.80 -29.48
CA MET A 619 -12.28 -9.95 -30.90
C MET A 619 -11.19 -10.79 -31.58
N ALA A 620 -9.92 -10.63 -31.20
CA ALA A 620 -8.83 -11.49 -31.66
C ALA A 620 -8.97 -12.94 -31.18
N ARG A 621 -9.59 -13.20 -30.02
CA ARG A 621 -9.86 -14.56 -29.52
C ARG A 621 -10.97 -15.25 -30.31
N LEU A 622 -11.93 -14.48 -30.81
CA LEU A 622 -13.01 -14.98 -31.67
C LEU A 622 -12.57 -15.24 -33.12
N ASP A 623 -11.32 -14.88 -33.49
CA ASP A 623 -10.75 -15.08 -34.81
C ASP A 623 -9.45 -15.91 -34.73
N PRO A 624 -9.33 -17.08 -35.39
CA PRO A 624 -10.23 -17.59 -36.40
C PRO A 624 -11.51 -18.24 -35.82
N PRO A 625 -12.59 -18.27 -36.63
CA PRO A 625 -13.82 -19.01 -36.39
C PRO A 625 -13.58 -20.46 -35.95
N PRO A 626 -14.15 -20.91 -34.82
CA PRO A 626 -13.95 -22.29 -34.38
C PRO A 626 -14.69 -23.27 -35.29
N ARG A 627 -14.02 -24.36 -35.68
CA ARG A 627 -14.63 -25.49 -36.37
C ARG A 627 -15.61 -26.21 -35.44
N LEU A 628 -16.80 -26.49 -35.95
CA LEU A 628 -17.81 -27.30 -35.30
C LEU A 628 -17.77 -28.73 -35.84
N GLY A 629 -17.76 -29.71 -34.92
CA GLY A 629 -17.73 -31.12 -35.27
C GLY A 629 -16.40 -31.58 -35.88
N ARG A 630 -16.36 -32.87 -36.25
CA ARG A 630 -15.15 -33.55 -36.72
C ARG A 630 -15.41 -34.59 -37.83
N TYR A 631 -16.60 -34.56 -38.43
CA TYR A 631 -16.99 -35.57 -39.42
C TYR A 631 -16.21 -35.37 -40.74
N PRO A 632 -15.67 -36.44 -41.34
CA PRO A 632 -15.06 -36.38 -42.66
C PRO A 632 -16.07 -35.96 -43.73
N GLY A 633 -15.66 -35.10 -44.67
CA GLY A 633 -16.54 -34.57 -45.72
C GLY A 633 -17.34 -33.32 -45.34
N GLU A 634 -17.28 -32.88 -44.08
CA GLU A 634 -17.97 -31.67 -43.61
C GLU A 634 -17.00 -30.64 -43.00
N LEU A 635 -17.16 -29.38 -43.40
CA LEU A 635 -16.56 -28.21 -42.75
C LEU A 635 -17.69 -27.31 -42.22
N ASN A 636 -17.96 -27.42 -40.93
CA ASN A 636 -18.90 -26.56 -40.23
C ASN A 636 -18.10 -25.59 -39.35
N GLU A 637 -18.41 -24.31 -39.38
CA GLU A 637 -17.66 -23.26 -38.68
C GLU A 637 -18.63 -22.24 -38.09
N LEU A 638 -18.31 -21.73 -36.90
CA LEU A 638 -19.10 -20.69 -36.24
C LEU A 638 -18.47 -19.32 -36.47
N TYR A 639 -19.20 -18.42 -37.12
CA TYR A 639 -18.75 -17.07 -37.43
C TYR A 639 -19.61 -16.01 -36.75
N TRP A 640 -19.04 -14.82 -36.54
CA TRP A 640 -19.74 -13.64 -36.05
C TRP A 640 -19.75 -12.56 -37.12
N THR A 641 -20.88 -11.88 -37.28
CA THR A 641 -21.04 -10.77 -38.24
C THR A 641 -21.54 -9.52 -37.52
N ALA A 642 -21.11 -8.34 -38.00
CA ALA A 642 -21.65 -7.06 -37.55
C ALA A 642 -23.18 -7.03 -37.72
N ARG A 643 -23.88 -6.40 -36.77
CA ARG A 643 -25.34 -6.23 -36.79
C ARG A 643 -25.77 -5.05 -37.65
N GLY A 644 -24.90 -4.07 -37.84
CA GLY A 644 -25.18 -2.83 -38.57
C GLY A 644 -24.99 -1.59 -37.69
N LEU A 645 -25.62 -0.47 -38.05
CA LEU A 645 -25.46 0.80 -37.36
C LEU A 645 -25.81 0.70 -35.86
N THR A 646 -24.89 1.17 -35.02
CA THR A 646 -25.05 1.19 -33.56
C THR A 646 -25.17 2.63 -33.05
N ALA A 647 -26.24 2.93 -32.33
CA ALA A 647 -26.35 4.18 -31.59
C ALA A 647 -25.77 3.98 -30.18
N VAL A 648 -24.78 4.79 -29.81
CA VAL A 648 -24.18 4.78 -28.48
C VAL A 648 -24.61 6.04 -27.74
N ILE A 649 -25.30 5.89 -26.63
CA ILE A 649 -25.77 6.99 -25.77
C ILE A 649 -25.14 6.81 -24.39
N ALA A 650 -24.18 7.68 -24.07
CA ALA A 650 -23.31 7.51 -22.90
C ALA A 650 -23.63 8.47 -21.74
N PRO A 651 -23.31 8.08 -20.50
CA PRO A 651 -23.52 8.90 -19.32
C PRO A 651 -22.39 9.92 -19.14
N TRP A 652 -22.47 10.74 -18.09
CA TRP A 652 -21.48 11.77 -17.74
C TRP A 652 -20.56 11.36 -16.58
N ASN A 653 -20.97 10.42 -15.73
CA ASN A 653 -20.22 10.08 -14.50
C ASN A 653 -18.91 9.31 -14.76
N PHE A 654 -18.86 8.55 -15.85
CA PHE A 654 -17.64 7.98 -16.43
C PHE A 654 -17.54 8.46 -17.87
N PRO A 655 -17.09 9.71 -18.07
CA PRO A 655 -17.27 10.44 -19.32
C PRO A 655 -16.38 9.90 -20.44
N LEU A 656 -15.31 9.17 -20.14
CA LEU A 656 -14.45 8.54 -21.14
C LEU A 656 -14.54 7.00 -21.10
N ALA A 657 -14.48 6.37 -19.94
CA ALA A 657 -14.41 4.91 -19.80
C ALA A 657 -15.61 4.19 -20.43
N ILE A 658 -16.82 4.46 -19.93
CA ILE A 658 -18.06 3.85 -20.42
C ILE A 658 -18.30 4.11 -21.92
N PRO A 659 -18.22 5.36 -22.43
CA PRO A 659 -18.36 5.57 -23.87
C PRO A 659 -17.27 4.88 -24.68
N THR A 660 -16.02 4.85 -24.21
CA THR A 660 -14.95 4.10 -24.88
C THR A 660 -15.30 2.63 -24.98
N GLY A 661 -15.78 2.02 -23.89
CA GLY A 661 -16.19 0.62 -23.91
C GLY A 661 -17.31 0.32 -24.90
N MET A 662 -18.39 1.11 -24.87
CA MET A 662 -19.53 0.93 -25.78
C MET A 662 -19.14 1.15 -27.25
N VAL A 663 -18.35 2.20 -27.54
CA VAL A 663 -17.90 2.52 -28.89
C VAL A 663 -16.90 1.48 -29.40
N ALA A 664 -15.88 1.13 -28.60
CA ALA A 664 -14.84 0.17 -28.99
C ALA A 664 -15.41 -1.22 -29.27
N ALA A 665 -16.32 -1.72 -28.42
CA ALA A 665 -16.98 -3.01 -28.61
C ALA A 665 -17.76 -3.05 -29.93
N ALA A 666 -18.51 -1.99 -30.25
CA ALA A 666 -19.25 -1.90 -31.50
C ALA A 666 -18.31 -1.84 -32.73
N LEU A 667 -17.29 -0.99 -32.67
CA LEU A 667 -16.33 -0.79 -33.76
C LEU A 667 -15.52 -2.06 -34.05
N VAL A 668 -14.95 -2.71 -33.03
CA VAL A 668 -14.11 -3.91 -33.21
C VAL A 668 -14.92 -5.10 -33.74
N ALA A 669 -16.21 -5.16 -33.41
CA ALA A 669 -17.16 -6.13 -33.97
C ALA A 669 -17.62 -5.79 -35.41
N GLY A 670 -17.11 -4.70 -36.01
CA GLY A 670 -17.38 -4.32 -37.40
C GLY A 670 -18.62 -3.43 -37.61
N ASN A 671 -19.17 -2.83 -36.55
CA ASN A 671 -20.35 -1.97 -36.63
C ASN A 671 -19.95 -0.49 -36.76
N PRO A 672 -20.58 0.30 -37.66
CA PRO A 672 -20.49 1.75 -37.58
C PRO A 672 -21.27 2.29 -36.38
N VAL A 673 -20.85 3.43 -35.84
CA VAL A 673 -21.30 4.01 -34.58
C VAL A 673 -21.69 5.49 -34.75
N LEU A 674 -22.91 5.82 -34.31
CA LEU A 674 -23.33 7.18 -33.99
C LEU A 674 -23.22 7.37 -32.47
N PHE A 675 -22.23 8.14 -32.03
CA PHE A 675 -21.94 8.34 -30.62
C PHE A 675 -22.50 9.67 -30.13
N LYS A 676 -23.55 9.61 -29.29
CA LYS A 676 -24.11 10.74 -28.56
C LYS A 676 -23.54 10.76 -27.13
N PRO A 677 -22.56 11.63 -26.82
CA PRO A 677 -22.13 11.83 -25.43
C PRO A 677 -23.26 12.47 -24.61
N SER A 678 -23.10 12.49 -23.29
CA SER A 678 -23.89 13.38 -22.44
C SER A 678 -23.59 14.84 -22.78
N GLU A 679 -24.60 15.69 -22.71
CA GLU A 679 -24.49 17.14 -22.82
C GLU A 679 -23.60 17.76 -21.72
N ARG A 680 -23.34 17.02 -20.63
CA ARG A 680 -22.42 17.44 -19.55
C ARG A 680 -20.95 17.15 -19.86
N ALA A 681 -20.70 16.05 -20.57
CA ALA A 681 -19.37 15.50 -20.88
C ALA A 681 -19.03 15.62 -22.38
N SER A 682 -19.50 16.68 -23.04
CA SER A 682 -19.41 16.78 -24.50
C SER A 682 -17.97 16.99 -24.99
N ALA A 683 -17.10 17.67 -24.25
CA ALA A 683 -15.70 17.85 -24.64
C ALA A 683 -14.91 16.54 -24.55
N ILE A 684 -15.07 15.77 -23.47
CA ILE A 684 -14.45 14.44 -23.37
C ILE A 684 -14.92 13.53 -24.52
N GLY A 685 -16.22 13.55 -24.85
CA GLY A 685 -16.74 12.80 -25.99
C GLY A 685 -16.10 13.20 -27.34
N TYR A 686 -15.77 14.49 -27.52
CA TYR A 686 -15.05 14.97 -28.69
C TYR A 686 -13.63 14.38 -28.75
N HIS A 687 -12.92 14.36 -27.62
CA HIS A 687 -11.57 13.82 -27.52
C HIS A 687 -11.52 12.31 -27.78
N LEU A 688 -12.51 11.54 -27.32
CA LEU A 688 -12.64 10.12 -27.64
C LEU A 688 -12.69 9.88 -29.16
N VAL A 689 -13.59 10.57 -29.86
CA VAL A 689 -13.73 10.37 -31.31
C VAL A 689 -12.48 10.84 -32.06
N ARG A 690 -11.87 11.96 -31.65
CA ARG A 690 -10.60 12.40 -32.23
C ARG A 690 -9.51 11.32 -32.12
N ILE A 691 -9.36 10.72 -30.94
CA ILE A 691 -8.38 9.63 -30.72
C ILE A 691 -8.68 8.41 -31.60
N LEU A 692 -9.94 8.03 -31.75
CA LEU A 692 -10.34 6.91 -32.61
C LEU A 692 -10.05 7.19 -34.09
N LEU A 693 -10.29 8.41 -34.56
CA LEU A 693 -9.94 8.82 -35.92
C LEU A 693 -8.42 8.81 -36.14
N ASP A 694 -7.66 9.39 -35.20
CA ASP A 694 -6.18 9.38 -35.22
C ASP A 694 -5.60 7.96 -35.19
N ALA A 695 -6.30 7.02 -34.54
CA ALA A 695 -5.94 5.60 -34.50
C ALA A 695 -6.23 4.84 -35.81
N GLY A 696 -7.00 5.43 -36.73
CA GLY A 696 -7.30 4.85 -38.04
C GLY A 696 -8.70 4.24 -38.18
N VAL A 697 -9.64 4.59 -37.31
CA VAL A 697 -11.08 4.38 -37.60
C VAL A 697 -11.47 5.34 -38.73
N PRO A 698 -12.03 4.87 -39.86
CA PRO A 698 -12.41 5.75 -40.95
C PRO A 698 -13.46 6.78 -40.54
N ALA A 699 -13.32 8.01 -41.03
CA ALA A 699 -14.34 9.04 -40.87
C ALA A 699 -15.67 8.54 -41.44
N GLY A 700 -16.76 8.67 -40.67
CA GLY A 700 -18.09 8.18 -41.04
C GLY A 700 -18.43 6.79 -40.48
N VAL A 701 -17.43 5.97 -40.14
CA VAL A 701 -17.63 4.73 -39.37
C VAL A 701 -17.90 5.07 -37.91
N VAL A 702 -17.14 6.01 -37.33
CA VAL A 702 -17.46 6.63 -36.04
C VAL A 702 -17.84 8.08 -36.28
N GLN A 703 -18.96 8.51 -35.69
CA GLN A 703 -19.44 9.90 -35.79
C GLN A 703 -19.73 10.44 -34.39
N TYR A 704 -19.12 11.59 -34.07
CA TYR A 704 -19.40 12.36 -32.86
C TYR A 704 -20.68 13.17 -33.03
N VAL A 705 -21.71 12.87 -32.24
CA VAL A 705 -23.06 13.45 -32.39
C VAL A 705 -23.55 14.09 -31.09
N PRO A 706 -22.92 15.19 -30.61
CA PRO A 706 -23.39 15.90 -29.41
C PRO A 706 -24.78 16.50 -29.64
N GLY A 707 -25.64 16.43 -28.63
CA GLY A 707 -26.98 17.00 -28.67
C GLY A 707 -27.84 16.57 -27.49
N GLY A 708 -28.99 17.23 -27.34
CA GLY A 708 -29.90 17.02 -26.23
C GLY A 708 -30.74 15.73 -26.31
N PRO A 709 -31.71 15.57 -25.39
CA PRO A 709 -32.57 14.39 -25.33
C PRO A 709 -33.36 14.11 -26.62
N GLU A 710 -33.84 15.14 -27.31
CA GLU A 710 -34.60 15.00 -28.55
C GLU A 710 -33.79 14.32 -29.66
N LEU A 711 -32.50 14.65 -29.77
CA LEU A 711 -31.59 13.98 -30.70
C LEU A 711 -31.41 12.50 -30.32
N GLY A 712 -31.31 12.19 -29.03
CA GLY A 712 -31.23 10.81 -28.54
C GLY A 712 -32.47 9.99 -28.91
N ARG A 713 -33.68 10.58 -28.78
CA ARG A 713 -34.93 9.93 -29.19
C ARG A 713 -34.97 9.67 -30.69
N GLU A 714 -34.54 10.65 -31.50
CA GLU A 714 -34.49 10.51 -32.96
C GLU A 714 -33.53 9.38 -33.38
N LEU A 715 -32.34 9.30 -32.77
CA LEU A 715 -31.38 8.21 -33.00
C LEU A 715 -31.97 6.83 -32.66
N VAL A 716 -32.65 6.71 -31.53
CA VAL A 716 -33.27 5.45 -31.08
C VAL A 716 -34.46 5.04 -31.96
N GLY A 717 -35.26 6.02 -32.42
CA GLY A 717 -36.41 5.78 -33.29
C GLY A 717 -36.06 5.46 -34.74
N ALA A 718 -34.82 5.72 -35.17
CA ALA A 718 -34.40 5.52 -36.54
C ALA A 718 -34.31 4.03 -36.93
N ALA A 719 -35.09 3.62 -37.95
CA ALA A 719 -35.17 2.23 -38.42
C ALA A 719 -33.82 1.63 -38.90
N ALA A 720 -32.85 2.47 -39.26
CA ALA A 720 -31.51 2.04 -39.67
C ALA A 720 -30.65 1.56 -38.49
N VAL A 721 -30.93 2.02 -37.26
CA VAL A 721 -30.18 1.62 -36.06
C VAL A 721 -30.54 0.19 -35.67
N ARG A 722 -29.53 -0.68 -35.59
CA ARG A 722 -29.68 -2.12 -35.33
C ARG A 722 -29.33 -2.50 -33.90
N THR A 723 -28.52 -1.69 -33.25
CA THR A 723 -28.09 -1.87 -31.86
C THR A 723 -28.13 -0.53 -31.15
N ILE A 724 -28.64 -0.50 -29.93
CA ILE A 724 -28.54 0.66 -29.03
C ILE A 724 -27.69 0.23 -27.85
N ALA A 725 -26.58 0.90 -27.62
CA ALA A 725 -25.81 0.79 -26.39
C ALA A 725 -26.11 2.02 -25.55
N PHE A 726 -26.83 1.82 -24.45
CA PHE A 726 -27.24 2.88 -23.54
C PHE A 726 -26.74 2.58 -22.13
N THR A 727 -26.14 3.58 -21.50
CA THR A 727 -25.91 3.58 -20.05
C THR A 727 -26.39 4.90 -19.49
N GLY A 728 -27.30 4.85 -18.52
CA GLY A 728 -27.93 6.01 -17.91
C GLY A 728 -29.00 5.61 -16.91
N SER A 729 -29.96 6.50 -16.66
CA SER A 729 -31.02 6.23 -15.70
C SER A 729 -31.98 5.14 -16.18
N LYS A 730 -32.61 4.45 -15.22
CA LYS A 730 -33.67 3.47 -15.48
C LYS A 730 -34.81 4.08 -16.31
N ASP A 731 -35.24 5.29 -15.96
CA ASP A 731 -36.38 5.95 -16.62
C ASP A 731 -36.12 6.14 -18.11
N VAL A 732 -34.95 6.67 -18.49
CA VAL A 732 -34.58 6.83 -19.90
C VAL A 732 -34.38 5.47 -20.59
N GLY A 733 -33.87 4.47 -19.87
CA GLY A 733 -33.66 3.12 -20.42
C GLY A 733 -34.94 2.34 -20.71
N LEU A 734 -36.04 2.62 -20.01
CA LEU A 734 -37.33 1.96 -20.21
C LEU A 734 -38.25 2.69 -21.20
N GLY A 735 -37.93 3.94 -21.56
CA GLY A 735 -38.72 4.78 -22.46
C GLY A 735 -39.63 5.74 -21.70
#